data_AF-I4CRV1-F1
#
_entry.id   AF-I4CRV1-F1
#
_cell.length_a   1.000
_cell.length_b   1.000
_cell.length_c   1.000
_cell.angle_alpha   90.00
_cell.angle_beta   90.00
_cell.angle_gamma   90.00
#
_symmetry.space_group_name_H-M   'P 1'
#
loop_
_entity.id
_entity.type
_entity.pdbx_description
1 polymer ?
#
loop_
_entity_poly.entity_id
_entity_poly.type
_entity_poly.pdbx_seq_one_letter_code
_entity_poly.pdbx_strand_id
1 'polypeptide(L)'
;MRLPPAEFPVAGWSAQMLERWIVLTKKAATMEASVGNNDAYERTSAELHRMAQTLRFDALPEMLKRRITARTLTSLWLKNEVIELLNARLLTTMLRAQQPRLTPMTLRQLAQLYFRRFDRLDEKEGVRELLERSLLQQLDLIPPSKIQTSRADPLVTLKREGHWLLSLDGPRYLAERVRQGGRELGETFMELGLHGFDDGRYGDICRVHFYLETLRHLPLGEADPVLDELLKPTVAKAPFEGTRRIGHVALEILIDRAGQEPGEVWQNFILNLAGDPRISSTNERFVEWWRPLGEERIQKVRGWLSKEDLRLFLQAVEQYGLETANTEMQRMFPARKRFLEGLFKLKLIRNTRLLLGGKAQQSVKRILGKDVKTSFARMDGPMNDKAVIYLDCGDFHLVEGSHSFKIWVYLAAPGEALRTYERNTFSHYDLTTTVPGTYKKLYPGLPYNSFVHIPHVWQNKVFTLLAENGIALDIEQLLSPEDYRRQLSKFGIPAVNAKRTLVPAPAKEGAKVGTRAPTAAQQGTERAAAPMPRNADVPTPARRSADVESVAANGAMRSSTIASERNNPVPQQTKLPPFSSLQLAALRYLETHPRCGFYALLDAVSNQGGNVLNVKTMLESSLSQYVQQDEEGNWLLSIHGEQLLAELARSEPSDASQSVPSAANMNANENAGSRVARLEPFALAVLRYFAANPGDKVRYAANVLEVDARLVNQALYGPLKGICTQDDKYGWQLTGAAQRELEAFEAEGREQ
;
A
#
# COMPACT_ATOMS: atom_id res chain seq x y z
N MET A 1 24.81 49.18 0.62
CA MET A 1 25.87 48.21 0.96
C MET A 1 25.28 46.82 0.96
N ARG A 2 25.91 45.84 0.26
CA ARG A 2 25.67 44.42 0.54
C ARG A 2 26.70 44.01 1.59
N LEU A 3 26.26 43.41 2.69
CA LEU A 3 27.19 42.77 3.64
C LEU A 3 27.81 41.55 2.96
N PRO A 4 29.09 41.22 3.23
CA PRO A 4 29.69 39.98 2.74
C PRO A 4 28.95 38.77 3.34
N PRO A 5 28.94 37.62 2.64
CA PRO A 5 28.32 36.40 3.16
C PRO A 5 28.97 35.99 4.48
N ALA A 6 28.16 35.66 5.47
CA ALA A 6 28.64 35.11 6.73
C ALA A 6 29.09 33.66 6.52
N GLU A 7 30.40 33.45 6.43
CA GLU A 7 30.98 32.12 6.56
C GLU A 7 30.75 31.62 8.00
N PHE A 8 29.70 30.84 8.20
CA PHE A 8 29.59 30.02 9.41
C PHE A 8 30.65 28.93 9.32
N PRO A 9 31.66 28.90 10.21
CA PRO A 9 32.60 27.80 10.21
C PRO A 9 31.84 26.51 10.51
N VAL A 10 31.88 25.56 9.58
CA VAL A 10 31.42 24.18 9.80
C VAL A 10 32.42 23.52 10.74
N ALA A 11 32.37 23.92 12.02
CA ALA A 11 33.12 23.33 13.10
C ALA A 11 32.56 21.93 13.37
N GLY A 12 32.98 20.97 12.55
CA GLY A 12 32.74 19.56 12.77
C GLY A 12 33.18 19.19 14.19
N TRP A 13 32.26 18.65 14.97
CA TRP A 13 32.53 18.22 16.34
C TRP A 13 33.70 17.22 16.31
N SER A 14 34.77 17.51 17.06
CA SER A 14 35.93 16.62 17.07
C SER A 14 35.54 15.21 17.56
N ALA A 15 36.24 14.17 17.11
CA ALA A 15 35.95 12.79 17.50
C ALA A 15 35.88 12.61 19.03
N GLN A 16 36.78 13.28 19.78
CA GLN A 16 36.75 13.31 21.25
C GLN A 16 35.50 14.00 21.82
N MET A 17 34.97 15.01 21.15
CA MET A 17 33.76 15.71 21.60
C MET A 17 32.51 14.86 21.31
N LEU A 18 32.45 14.19 20.15
CA LEU A 18 31.42 13.19 19.84
C LEU A 18 31.45 12.02 20.83
N GLU A 19 32.63 11.49 21.16
CA GLU A 19 32.80 10.43 22.15
C GLU A 19 32.34 10.87 23.55
N ARG A 20 32.71 12.10 23.97
CA ARG A 20 32.19 12.71 25.21
C ARG A 20 30.67 12.84 25.20
N TRP A 21 30.05 13.20 24.07
CA TRP A 21 28.60 13.21 23.94
C TRP A 21 27.99 11.81 24.02
N ILE A 22 28.57 10.80 23.37
CA ILE A 22 28.11 9.41 23.49
C ILE A 22 28.17 8.95 24.95
N VAL A 23 29.25 9.27 25.68
CA VAL A 23 29.38 8.98 27.11
C VAL A 23 28.36 9.76 27.95
N LEU A 24 28.11 11.04 27.65
CA LEU A 24 27.10 11.85 28.35
C LEU A 24 25.67 11.36 28.08
N THR A 25 25.34 11.00 26.84
CA THR A 25 24.04 10.41 26.46
C THR A 25 23.86 9.04 27.12
N LYS A 26 24.91 8.20 27.17
CA LYS A 26 24.87 6.91 27.87
C LYS A 26 24.73 7.10 29.39
N LYS A 27 25.39 8.10 29.99
CA LYS A 27 25.21 8.49 31.40
C LYS A 27 23.81 9.05 31.66
N ALA A 28 23.27 9.88 30.77
CA ALA A 28 21.92 10.40 30.86
C ALA A 28 20.88 9.28 30.77
N ALA A 29 21.04 8.31 29.87
CA ALA A 29 20.16 7.15 29.74
C ALA A 29 20.24 6.19 30.95
N THR A 30 21.43 5.98 31.51
CA THR A 30 21.61 5.19 32.75
C THR A 30 21.12 5.92 34.00
N MET A 31 21.22 7.26 34.03
CA MET A 31 20.55 8.09 35.03
C MET A 31 19.02 8.02 34.86
N GLU A 32 18.49 8.19 33.66
CA GLU A 32 17.05 8.05 33.36
C GLU A 32 16.49 6.69 33.80
N ALA A 33 17.22 5.60 33.51
CA ALA A 33 16.85 4.24 33.93
C ALA A 33 16.97 4.01 35.46
N SER A 34 17.76 4.80 36.18
CA SER A 34 17.94 4.70 37.65
C SER A 34 17.20 5.78 38.45
N VAL A 35 16.68 6.82 37.81
CA VAL A 35 15.86 7.89 38.40
C VAL A 35 14.47 7.35 38.72
N GLY A 36 14.38 6.66 39.85
CA GLY A 36 13.14 6.03 40.31
C GLY A 36 13.41 4.85 41.21
N ASN A 37 14.22 3.92 40.72
CA ASN A 37 14.39 2.58 41.28
C ASN A 37 15.64 2.53 42.18
N ASN A 38 15.51 3.04 43.40
CA ASN A 38 16.49 2.79 44.46
C ASN A 38 16.03 1.64 45.36
N ASP A 39 16.94 1.06 46.15
CA ASP A 39 16.62 0.02 47.14
C ASP A 39 15.40 0.35 48.02
N ALA A 40 15.24 1.62 48.39
CA ALA A 40 14.11 2.07 49.20
C ALA A 40 12.77 1.97 48.44
N TYR A 41 12.75 2.25 47.13
CA TYR A 41 11.60 2.05 46.26
C TYR A 41 11.26 0.56 46.15
N GLU A 42 12.25 -0.30 45.89
CA GLU A 42 12.02 -1.76 45.75
C GLU A 42 11.52 -2.39 47.06
N ARG A 43 12.14 -2.05 48.20
CA ARG A 43 11.66 -2.51 49.53
C ARG A 43 10.23 -2.03 49.82
N THR A 44 9.90 -0.78 49.46
CA THR A 44 8.54 -0.23 49.61
C THR A 44 7.55 -0.91 48.67
N SER A 45 7.98 -1.23 47.44
CA SER A 45 7.19 -1.93 46.43
C SER A 45 6.85 -3.35 46.90
N ALA A 46 7.84 -4.11 47.35
CA ALA A 46 7.65 -5.45 47.90
C ALA A 46 6.71 -5.45 49.11
N GLU A 47 6.85 -4.48 50.02
CA GLU A 47 5.99 -4.34 51.18
C GLU A 47 4.54 -3.98 50.82
N LEU A 48 4.32 -3.08 49.85
CA LEU A 48 2.99 -2.75 49.36
C LEU A 48 2.31 -3.94 48.66
N HIS A 49 3.06 -4.72 47.87
CA HIS A 49 2.57 -5.98 47.30
C HIS A 49 2.21 -7.00 48.40
N ARG A 50 3.05 -7.14 49.44
CA ARG A 50 2.79 -8.01 50.58
C ARG A 50 1.52 -7.60 51.34
N MET A 51 1.29 -6.29 51.54
CA MET A 51 0.04 -5.78 52.11
C MET A 51 -1.16 -6.08 51.22
N ALA A 52 -1.05 -5.89 49.89
CA ALA A 52 -2.10 -6.21 48.93
C ALA A 52 -2.50 -7.69 48.97
N GLN A 53 -1.52 -8.60 48.99
CA GLN A 53 -1.73 -10.06 49.04
C GLN A 53 -2.31 -10.54 50.38
N THR A 54 -1.92 -9.91 51.49
CA THR A 54 -2.34 -10.33 52.84
C THR A 54 -3.58 -9.60 53.37
N LEU A 55 -4.07 -8.59 52.63
CA LEU A 55 -5.17 -7.70 53.01
C LEU A 55 -4.99 -7.00 54.38
N ARG A 56 -3.74 -6.89 54.87
CA ARG A 56 -3.41 -6.23 56.15
C ARG A 56 -2.74 -4.88 55.90
N PHE A 57 -3.46 -3.81 56.26
CA PHE A 57 -3.10 -2.43 55.92
C PHE A 57 -2.81 -1.55 57.15
N ASP A 58 -2.66 -2.13 58.34
CA ASP A 58 -2.56 -1.40 59.62
C ASP A 58 -1.39 -0.41 59.67
N ALA A 59 -0.25 -0.77 59.05
CA ALA A 59 0.93 0.08 58.94
C ALA A 59 0.90 1.09 57.78
N LEU A 60 -0.07 0.97 56.86
CA LEU A 60 -0.14 1.78 55.63
C LEU A 60 -0.29 3.29 55.92
N PRO A 61 -1.13 3.77 56.88
CA PRO A 61 -1.26 5.20 57.17
C PRO A 61 0.05 5.85 57.62
N GLU A 62 0.88 5.16 58.42
CA GLU A 62 2.19 5.65 58.85
C GLU A 62 3.21 5.62 57.69
N MET A 63 3.21 4.54 56.89
CA MET A 63 4.06 4.48 55.71
C MET A 63 3.73 5.59 54.70
N LEU A 64 2.44 5.94 54.53
CA LEU A 64 1.95 6.99 53.62
C LEU A 64 2.42 8.40 53.98
N LYS A 65 2.96 8.65 55.19
CA LYS A 65 3.64 9.93 55.51
C LYS A 65 4.94 10.10 54.73
N ARG A 66 5.60 8.99 54.34
CA ARG A 66 6.86 9.04 53.60
C ARG A 66 6.60 9.32 52.12
N ARG A 67 7.28 10.33 51.56
CA ARG A 67 7.16 10.73 50.14
C ARG A 67 7.39 9.57 49.16
N ILE A 68 8.31 8.66 49.51
CA ILE A 68 8.61 7.47 48.72
C ILE A 68 7.40 6.54 48.61
N THR A 69 6.68 6.28 49.70
CA THR A 69 5.52 5.38 49.72
C THR A 69 4.38 5.88 48.85
N ALA A 70 4.04 7.17 48.94
CA ALA A 70 3.01 7.75 48.09
C ALA A 70 3.37 7.61 46.60
N ARG A 71 4.62 7.92 46.22
CA ARG A 71 5.15 7.75 44.85
C ARG A 71 5.15 6.28 44.40
N THR A 72 5.51 5.34 45.27
CA THR A 72 5.47 3.90 44.94
C THR A 72 4.03 3.46 44.73
N LEU A 73 3.11 3.77 45.65
CA LEU A 73 1.70 3.39 45.53
C LEU A 73 1.06 3.92 44.23
N THR A 74 1.29 5.20 43.87
CA THR A 74 0.78 5.77 42.62
C THR A 74 1.40 5.15 41.37
N SER A 75 2.67 4.72 41.44
CA SER A 75 3.34 3.95 40.39
C SER A 75 2.71 2.57 40.21
N LEU A 76 2.43 1.84 41.30
CA LEU A 76 1.81 0.52 41.27
C LEU A 76 0.38 0.56 40.72
N TRP A 77 -0.39 1.62 41.01
CA TRP A 77 -1.70 1.86 40.37
C TRP A 77 -1.57 2.09 38.87
N LEU A 78 -0.63 2.94 38.42
CA LEU A 78 -0.41 3.23 37.01
C LEU A 78 -0.01 1.98 36.20
N LYS A 79 0.81 1.10 36.80
CA LYS A 79 1.21 -0.20 36.24
C LYS A 79 0.14 -1.30 36.32
N ASN A 80 -1.01 -1.02 36.92
CA ASN A 80 -2.09 -2.00 37.15
C ASN A 80 -1.75 -3.14 38.12
N GLU A 81 -0.68 -3.02 38.92
CA GLU A 81 -0.20 -4.10 39.81
C GLU A 81 -1.04 -4.22 41.09
N VAL A 82 -1.54 -3.10 41.62
CA VAL A 82 -2.40 -3.06 42.83
C VAL A 82 -3.62 -2.15 42.65
N ILE A 83 -4.14 -2.01 41.42
CA ILE A 83 -5.28 -1.12 41.12
C ILE A 83 -6.52 -1.46 41.95
N GLU A 84 -6.65 -2.71 42.40
CA GLU A 84 -7.78 -3.12 43.22
C GLU A 84 -7.87 -2.40 44.56
N LEU A 85 -6.73 -1.96 45.09
CA LEU A 85 -6.66 -1.17 46.32
C LEU A 85 -7.07 0.30 46.12
N LEU A 86 -7.07 0.82 44.88
CA LEU A 86 -7.49 2.20 44.62
C LEU A 86 -8.97 2.35 44.99
N ASN A 87 -9.26 3.24 45.94
CA ASN A 87 -10.61 3.64 46.33
C ASN A 87 -10.57 5.04 46.97
N ALA A 88 -11.73 5.68 47.12
CA ALA A 88 -11.83 7.06 47.60
C ALA A 88 -11.23 7.25 49.02
N ARG A 89 -11.36 6.25 49.90
CA ARG A 89 -10.81 6.28 51.27
C ARG A 89 -9.27 6.23 51.26
N LEU A 90 -8.66 5.34 50.48
CA LEU A 90 -7.20 5.23 50.39
C LEU A 90 -6.58 6.47 49.71
N LEU A 91 -7.19 6.96 48.62
CA LEU A 91 -6.77 8.19 47.95
C LEU A 91 -6.81 9.38 48.92
N THR A 92 -7.92 9.57 49.64
CA THR A 92 -8.06 10.61 50.68
C THR A 92 -7.00 10.47 51.78
N THR A 93 -6.71 9.24 52.22
CA THR A 93 -5.74 8.97 53.29
C THR A 93 -4.31 9.34 52.85
N MET A 94 -3.92 8.95 51.63
CA MET A 94 -2.63 9.35 51.04
C MET A 94 -2.51 10.86 50.90
N LEU A 95 -3.53 11.55 50.39
CA LEU A 95 -3.52 13.01 50.20
C LEU A 95 -3.38 13.75 51.55
N ARG A 96 -4.07 13.29 52.60
CA ARG A 96 -3.94 13.83 53.96
C ARG A 96 -2.57 13.54 54.59
N ALA A 97 -1.94 12.41 54.30
CA ALA A 97 -0.61 12.08 54.80
C ALA A 97 0.54 12.85 54.11
N GLN A 98 0.27 13.49 52.97
CA GLN A 98 1.28 14.12 52.09
C GLN A 98 1.30 15.66 52.15
N GLN A 99 0.75 16.27 53.21
CA GLN A 99 0.67 17.72 53.39
C GLN A 99 2.06 18.44 53.35
N PRO A 100 2.11 19.73 52.98
CA PRO A 100 1.02 20.55 52.45
C PRO A 100 0.68 20.25 50.98
N ARG A 101 1.59 19.61 50.24
CA ARG A 101 1.43 19.25 48.82
C ARG A 101 2.14 17.95 48.45
N LEU A 102 1.67 17.30 47.40
CA LEU A 102 2.32 16.16 46.76
C LEU A 102 3.70 16.53 46.17
N THR A 103 4.55 15.51 45.95
CA THR A 103 5.75 15.71 45.13
C THR A 103 5.36 15.86 43.66
N PRO A 104 6.13 16.60 42.83
CA PRO A 104 5.83 16.73 41.40
C PRO A 104 5.72 15.39 40.67
N MET A 105 6.52 14.39 41.07
CA MET A 105 6.46 13.04 40.48
C MET A 105 5.17 12.31 40.87
N THR A 106 4.77 12.34 42.15
CA THR A 106 3.50 11.73 42.61
C THR A 106 2.30 12.40 41.94
N LEU A 107 2.32 13.72 41.81
CA LEU A 107 1.26 14.47 41.13
C LEU A 107 1.18 14.15 39.63
N ARG A 108 2.34 14.04 38.95
CA ARG A 108 2.40 13.61 37.54
C ARG A 108 1.89 12.18 37.35
N GLN A 109 2.21 11.25 38.26
CA GLN A 109 1.69 9.88 38.23
C GLN A 109 0.17 9.82 38.46
N LEU A 110 -0.37 10.63 39.36
CA LEU A 110 -1.82 10.74 39.56
C LEU A 110 -2.53 11.35 38.34
N ALA A 111 -1.96 12.39 37.74
CA ALA A 111 -2.49 12.95 36.51
C ALA A 111 -2.44 11.92 35.36
N GLN A 112 -1.34 11.18 35.22
CA GLN A 112 -1.23 10.14 34.19
C GLN A 112 -2.21 8.98 34.45
N LEU A 113 -2.43 8.59 35.71
CA LEU A 113 -3.48 7.64 36.09
C LEU A 113 -4.87 8.14 35.71
N TYR A 114 -5.16 9.43 35.91
CA TYR A 114 -6.41 10.06 35.50
C TYR A 114 -6.64 9.96 34.00
N PHE A 115 -5.66 10.38 33.17
CA PHE A 115 -5.79 10.27 31.71
C PHE A 115 -5.81 8.81 31.21
N ARG A 116 -5.09 7.90 31.89
CA ARG A 116 -5.03 6.47 31.54
C ARG A 116 -6.35 5.73 31.77
N ARG A 117 -7.11 6.10 32.81
CA ARG A 117 -8.37 5.43 33.20
C ARG A 117 -9.63 6.24 32.92
N PHE A 118 -9.59 7.55 33.17
CA PHE A 118 -10.66 8.51 32.93
C PHE A 118 -12.04 8.05 33.44
N ASP A 119 -13.01 7.82 32.56
CA ASP A 119 -14.38 7.33 32.85
C ASP A 119 -14.37 5.97 33.57
N ARG A 120 -13.37 5.12 33.31
CA ARG A 120 -13.20 3.85 34.05
C ARG A 120 -12.81 4.02 35.52
N LEU A 121 -12.53 5.23 35.99
CA LEU A 121 -12.43 5.49 37.43
C LEU A 121 -13.81 5.48 38.12
N ASP A 122 -14.90 5.68 37.37
CA ASP A 122 -16.28 5.62 37.89
C ASP A 122 -16.74 4.17 38.18
N GLU A 123 -15.99 3.16 37.72
CA GLU A 123 -16.12 1.76 38.19
C GLU A 123 -16.00 1.64 39.72
N LYS A 124 -15.37 2.65 40.37
CA LYS A 124 -15.23 2.75 41.82
C LYS A 124 -15.81 4.08 42.31
N GLU A 125 -16.96 3.98 42.98
CA GLU A 125 -17.78 5.12 43.40
C GLU A 125 -16.95 6.29 43.98
N GLY A 126 -17.12 7.47 43.38
CA GLY A 126 -16.50 8.73 43.82
C GLY A 126 -15.00 8.87 43.59
N VAL A 127 -14.31 7.88 42.99
CA VAL A 127 -12.85 7.92 42.80
C VAL A 127 -12.46 8.96 41.75
N ARG A 128 -13.20 9.05 40.63
CA ARG A 128 -12.91 10.00 39.55
C ARG A 128 -13.07 11.44 40.01
N GLU A 129 -14.21 11.82 40.58
CA GLU A 129 -14.47 13.19 41.04
C GLU A 129 -13.56 13.59 42.19
N LEU A 130 -13.18 12.64 43.06
CA LEU A 130 -12.20 12.90 44.11
C LEU A 130 -10.82 13.15 43.50
N LEU A 131 -10.39 12.34 42.53
CA LEU A 131 -9.08 12.52 41.88
C LEU A 131 -9.03 13.81 41.07
N GLU A 132 -10.07 14.11 40.29
CA GLU A 132 -10.25 15.37 39.54
C GLU A 132 -10.08 16.60 40.46
N ARG A 133 -10.89 16.69 41.53
CA ARG A 133 -10.83 17.78 42.51
C ARG A 133 -9.47 17.84 43.22
N SER A 134 -8.89 16.69 43.55
CA SER A 134 -7.58 16.61 44.23
C SER A 134 -6.44 17.05 43.31
N LEU A 135 -6.50 16.74 42.01
CA LEU A 135 -5.52 17.19 41.03
C LEU A 135 -5.55 18.72 40.92
N LEU A 136 -6.74 19.31 40.72
CA LEU A 136 -6.90 20.77 40.65
C LEU A 136 -6.32 21.47 41.89
N GLN A 137 -6.73 21.05 43.09
CA GLN A 137 -6.19 21.59 44.35
C GLN A 137 -4.66 21.45 44.48
N GLN A 138 -4.08 20.35 44.02
CA GLN A 138 -2.63 20.13 44.11
C GLN A 138 -1.85 20.90 43.02
N LEU A 139 -2.46 21.16 41.86
CA LEU A 139 -1.90 22.00 40.79
C LEU A 139 -1.79 23.47 41.25
N ASP A 140 -2.78 23.98 41.98
CA ASP A 140 -2.74 25.34 42.56
C ASP A 140 -1.55 25.53 43.53
N LEU A 141 -1.19 24.48 44.28
CA LEU A 141 -0.07 24.48 45.23
C LEU A 141 1.33 24.30 44.58
N ILE A 142 1.40 24.13 43.26
CA ILE A 142 2.66 24.15 42.50
C ILE A 142 3.24 25.57 42.50
N PRO A 143 4.50 25.78 42.93
CA PRO A 143 5.13 27.08 42.92
C PRO A 143 5.46 27.50 41.47
N PRO A 144 5.49 28.81 41.15
CA PRO A 144 5.81 29.27 39.81
C PRO A 144 7.22 28.80 39.39
N SER A 145 7.32 28.23 38.18
CA SER A 145 8.58 27.76 37.61
C SER A 145 9.55 28.91 37.40
N LYS A 146 10.73 28.83 38.03
CA LYS A 146 11.80 29.83 37.88
C LYS A 146 12.60 29.72 36.57
N ILE A 147 12.37 28.67 35.80
CA ILE A 147 13.07 28.35 34.56
C ILE A 147 12.02 28.15 33.48
N GLN A 148 12.12 28.90 32.39
CA GLN A 148 11.35 28.63 31.18
C GLN A 148 12.00 27.45 30.44
N THR A 149 11.36 26.29 30.46
CA THR A 149 11.76 25.14 29.65
C THR A 149 11.08 25.23 28.28
N SER A 150 11.84 25.07 27.20
CA SER A 150 11.30 25.11 25.82
C SER A 150 10.33 23.97 25.50
N ARG A 151 10.24 22.94 26.35
CA ARG A 151 9.29 21.83 26.25
C ARG A 151 8.10 22.09 27.18
N ALA A 152 6.89 21.92 26.68
CA ALA A 152 5.66 22.02 27.46
C ALA A 152 5.65 20.96 28.58
N ASP A 153 5.30 21.36 29.81
CA ASP A 153 5.16 20.47 30.96
C ASP A 153 3.67 20.20 31.23
N PRO A 154 3.23 18.94 31.31
CA PRO A 154 1.83 18.60 31.54
C PRO A 154 1.27 19.24 32.82
N LEU A 155 2.07 19.39 33.88
CA LEU A 155 1.60 20.00 35.13
C LEU A 155 1.39 21.52 35.01
N VAL A 156 2.17 22.19 34.16
CA VAL A 156 1.99 23.63 33.89
C VAL A 156 0.74 23.86 33.05
N THR A 157 0.52 23.03 32.02
CA THR A 157 -0.70 23.08 31.22
C THR A 157 -1.94 22.73 32.05
N LEU A 158 -1.90 21.66 32.84
CA LEU A 158 -3.03 21.29 33.70
C LEU A 158 -3.30 22.35 34.79
N LYS A 159 -2.31 23.10 35.25
CA LYS A 159 -2.56 24.25 36.14
C LYS A 159 -3.35 25.38 35.44
N ARG A 160 -3.13 25.59 34.13
CA ARG A 160 -3.81 26.64 33.34
C ARG A 160 -5.18 26.21 32.81
N GLU A 161 -5.25 25.02 32.23
CA GLU A 161 -6.37 24.50 31.44
C GLU A 161 -7.12 23.35 32.15
N GLY A 162 -6.63 22.87 33.29
CA GLY A 162 -7.13 21.66 33.95
C GLY A 162 -8.59 21.71 34.36
N HIS A 163 -9.14 22.90 34.61
CA HIS A 163 -10.55 23.09 34.99
C HIS A 163 -11.54 22.57 33.94
N TRP A 164 -11.15 22.56 32.65
CA TRP A 164 -11.95 21.96 31.58
C TRP A 164 -11.34 20.65 31.09
N LEU A 165 -10.00 20.54 30.99
CA LEU A 165 -9.31 19.31 30.57
C LEU A 165 -9.52 18.11 31.50
N LEU A 166 -9.70 18.33 32.81
CA LEU A 166 -9.95 17.23 33.75
C LEU A 166 -11.44 16.93 33.92
N SER A 167 -12.35 17.73 33.36
CA SER A 167 -13.79 17.49 33.46
C SER A 167 -14.24 16.25 32.68
N LEU A 168 -15.44 15.74 32.97
CA LEU A 168 -16.02 14.57 32.28
C LEU A 168 -16.25 14.82 30.77
N ASP A 169 -16.56 16.05 30.37
CA ASP A 169 -16.65 16.45 28.96
C ASP A 169 -15.29 16.84 28.34
N GLY A 170 -14.21 16.87 29.13
CA GLY A 170 -12.87 17.33 28.71
C GLY A 170 -12.38 16.72 27.39
N PRO A 171 -12.47 15.40 27.17
CA PRO A 171 -12.09 14.77 25.90
C PRO A 171 -12.90 15.28 24.69
N ARG A 172 -14.21 15.47 24.87
CA ARG A 172 -15.12 15.95 23.83
C ARG A 172 -14.81 17.41 23.48
N TYR A 173 -14.69 18.27 24.48
CA TYR A 173 -14.32 19.67 24.27
C TYR A 173 -12.93 19.82 23.65
N LEU A 174 -11.95 18.97 24.00
CA LEU A 174 -10.64 18.98 23.36
C LEU A 174 -10.77 18.62 21.87
N ALA A 175 -11.44 17.52 21.54
CA ALA A 175 -11.67 17.12 20.15
C ALA A 175 -12.41 18.19 19.33
N GLU A 176 -13.49 18.76 19.88
CA GLU A 176 -14.25 19.85 19.23
C GLU A 176 -13.39 21.09 18.99
N ARG A 177 -12.60 21.53 19.98
CA ARG A 177 -11.73 22.70 19.89
C ARG A 177 -10.60 22.51 18.86
N VAL A 178 -10.01 21.32 18.80
CA VAL A 178 -9.00 20.96 17.78
C VAL A 178 -9.62 21.00 16.38
N ARG A 179 -10.82 20.42 16.21
CA ARG A 179 -11.52 20.36 14.92
C ARG A 179 -11.93 21.74 14.42
N GLN A 180 -12.49 22.58 15.30
CA GLN A 180 -12.84 23.97 14.99
C GLN A 180 -11.61 24.83 14.63
N GLY A 181 -10.44 24.51 15.21
CA GLY A 181 -9.18 25.17 14.87
C GLY A 181 -8.53 24.68 13.58
N GLY A 182 -9.07 23.66 12.90
CA GLY A 182 -8.46 23.05 11.71
C GLY A 182 -7.11 22.37 12.00
N ARG A 183 -6.96 21.79 13.19
CA ARG A 183 -5.69 21.26 13.71
C ARG A 183 -5.69 19.73 13.81
N GLU A 184 -4.49 19.16 13.91
CA GLU A 184 -4.32 17.74 14.20
C GLU A 184 -4.37 17.46 15.71
N LEU A 185 -4.96 16.31 16.07
CA LEU A 185 -5.17 15.94 17.47
C LEU A 185 -3.83 15.63 18.16
N GLY A 186 -2.94 14.92 17.46
CA GLY A 186 -1.62 14.55 17.97
C GLY A 186 -0.72 15.76 18.24
N GLU A 187 -0.70 16.74 17.34
CA GLU A 187 0.04 17.99 17.52
C GLU A 187 -0.46 18.78 18.73
N THR A 188 -1.78 18.84 18.91
CA THR A 188 -2.38 19.53 20.05
C THR A 188 -1.99 18.86 21.37
N PHE A 189 -1.97 17.52 21.45
CA PHE A 189 -1.45 16.81 22.63
C PHE A 189 0.03 17.14 22.92
N MET A 190 0.87 17.28 21.88
CA MET A 190 2.28 17.68 22.06
C MET A 190 2.43 19.11 22.60
N GLU A 191 1.70 20.08 22.04
CA GLU A 191 1.76 21.49 22.47
C GLU A 191 1.21 21.71 23.88
N LEU A 192 0.17 20.97 24.25
CA LEU A 192 -0.33 20.94 25.63
C LEU A 192 0.65 20.24 26.59
N GLY A 193 1.74 19.62 26.10
CA GLY A 193 2.66 18.84 26.93
C GLY A 193 2.06 17.54 27.46
N LEU A 194 0.92 17.12 26.90
CA LEU A 194 0.15 15.94 27.29
C LEU A 194 0.53 14.70 26.46
N HIS A 195 1.59 14.76 25.66
CA HIS A 195 2.13 13.57 24.99
C HIS A 195 2.60 12.53 26.02
N GLY A 196 2.14 11.28 25.89
CA GLY A 196 2.31 10.22 26.89
C GLY A 196 1.20 10.16 27.95
N PHE A 197 0.18 11.02 27.81
CA PHE A 197 -1.13 10.93 28.47
C PHE A 197 -2.23 10.58 27.46
N ASP A 198 -1.91 10.65 26.16
CA ASP A 198 -2.79 10.32 25.04
C ASP A 198 -2.86 8.81 24.73
N ASP A 199 -2.00 7.97 25.33
CA ASP A 199 -2.03 6.50 25.20
C ASP A 199 -3.16 5.84 26.03
N GLY A 200 -3.91 6.65 26.77
CA GLY A 200 -4.91 6.25 27.73
C GLY A 200 -6.36 6.41 27.27
N ARG A 201 -7.29 6.02 28.16
CA ARG A 201 -8.74 6.11 27.92
C ARG A 201 -9.24 7.52 27.59
N TYR A 202 -8.63 8.57 28.18
CA TYR A 202 -8.90 9.96 27.80
C TYR A 202 -8.58 10.22 26.32
N GLY A 203 -7.41 9.75 25.87
CA GLY A 203 -6.97 9.85 24.48
C GLY A 203 -7.88 9.05 23.54
N ASP A 204 -8.28 7.84 23.91
CA ASP A 204 -9.24 7.03 23.14
C ASP A 204 -10.55 7.78 22.90
N ILE A 205 -11.14 8.41 23.93
CA ILE A 205 -12.38 9.18 23.79
C ILE A 205 -12.17 10.42 22.91
N CYS A 206 -11.03 11.11 23.01
CA CYS A 206 -10.67 12.18 22.07
C CYS A 206 -10.63 11.67 20.62
N ARG A 207 -10.05 10.48 20.38
CA ARG A 207 -10.01 9.83 19.06
C ARG A 207 -11.41 9.42 18.56
N VAL A 208 -12.33 9.03 19.45
CA VAL A 208 -13.74 8.77 19.09
C VAL A 208 -14.39 10.05 18.54
N HIS A 209 -14.38 11.13 19.32
CA HIS A 209 -15.05 12.38 18.94
C HIS A 209 -14.39 13.06 17.73
N PHE A 210 -13.07 12.96 17.60
CA PHE A 210 -12.35 13.61 16.52
C PHE A 210 -12.43 12.82 15.20
N TYR A 211 -12.05 11.54 15.21
CA TYR A 211 -12.01 10.73 13.98
C TYR A 211 -13.32 9.99 13.73
N LEU A 212 -13.77 9.18 14.70
CA LEU A 212 -14.81 8.18 14.45
C LEU A 212 -16.20 8.80 14.29
N GLU A 213 -16.51 9.86 15.02
CA GLU A 213 -17.76 10.60 14.83
C GLU A 213 -17.80 11.32 13.48
N THR A 214 -16.67 11.86 13.01
CA THR A 214 -16.54 12.38 11.64
C THR A 214 -16.83 11.28 10.62
N LEU A 215 -16.19 10.10 10.75
CA LEU A 215 -16.44 8.95 9.87
C LEU A 215 -17.88 8.37 9.95
N ARG A 216 -18.61 8.57 11.05
CA ARG A 216 -20.02 8.14 11.18
C ARG A 216 -20.98 9.06 10.42
N HIS A 217 -20.66 10.35 10.33
CA HIS A 217 -21.52 11.36 9.70
C HIS A 217 -21.11 11.73 8.26
N LEU A 218 -19.87 11.41 7.85
CA LEU A 218 -19.37 11.61 6.49
C LEU A 218 -20.31 10.97 5.44
N PRO A 219 -20.77 11.67 4.38
CA PRO A 219 -21.59 11.05 3.34
C PRO A 219 -20.86 9.92 2.60
N LEU A 220 -21.62 8.97 2.06
CA LEU A 220 -21.05 7.79 1.39
C LEU A 220 -20.15 8.19 0.22
N GLY A 221 -18.91 7.69 0.21
CA GLY A 221 -17.95 7.95 -0.86
C GLY A 221 -17.31 9.34 -0.85
N GLU A 222 -17.67 10.24 0.06
CA GLU A 222 -17.07 11.58 0.16
C GLU A 222 -15.68 11.58 0.82
N ALA A 223 -14.90 12.63 0.52
CA ALA A 223 -13.57 12.85 1.09
C ALA A 223 -13.61 13.83 2.28
N ASP A 224 -12.77 13.59 3.29
CA ASP A 224 -12.61 14.44 4.47
C ASP A 224 -11.14 14.42 4.94
N PRO A 225 -10.56 15.53 5.44
CA PRO A 225 -9.20 15.57 5.99
C PRO A 225 -8.90 14.52 7.06
N VAL A 226 -9.92 14.06 7.81
CA VAL A 226 -9.79 12.94 8.76
C VAL A 226 -9.30 11.65 8.09
N LEU A 227 -9.63 11.41 6.81
CA LEU A 227 -9.11 10.26 6.07
C LEU A 227 -7.59 10.37 5.90
N ASP A 228 -7.06 11.55 5.56
CA ASP A 228 -5.63 11.75 5.37
C ASP A 228 -4.85 11.64 6.70
N GLU A 229 -5.39 12.17 7.80
CA GLU A 229 -4.80 12.01 9.14
C GLU A 229 -4.83 10.53 9.60
N LEU A 230 -5.93 9.81 9.34
CA LEU A 230 -6.05 8.37 9.65
C LEU A 230 -5.12 7.46 8.82
N LEU A 231 -4.58 7.93 7.68
CA LEU A 231 -3.55 7.18 6.93
C LEU A 231 -2.16 7.29 7.56
N LYS A 232 -1.91 8.25 8.46
CA LYS A 232 -0.62 8.39 9.15
C LYS A 232 -0.39 7.18 10.07
N PRO A 233 0.75 6.47 10.00
CA PRO A 233 1.00 5.29 10.84
C PRO A 233 0.89 5.54 12.35
N THR A 234 1.29 6.73 12.81
CA THR A 234 1.18 7.19 14.21
C THR A 234 -0.26 7.31 14.69
N VAL A 235 -1.18 7.67 13.79
CA VAL A 235 -2.61 7.78 14.06
C VAL A 235 -3.24 6.40 13.87
N ALA A 236 -3.16 5.82 12.67
CA ALA A 236 -3.71 4.51 12.31
C ALA A 236 -3.43 3.41 13.34
N LYS A 237 -2.18 3.34 13.83
CA LYS A 237 -1.71 2.32 14.78
C LYS A 237 -1.84 2.73 16.25
N ALA A 238 -2.39 3.92 16.55
CA ALA A 238 -2.67 4.33 17.91
C ALA A 238 -3.55 3.27 18.62
N PRO A 239 -3.23 2.89 19.87
CA PRO A 239 -4.08 2.01 20.66
C PRO A 239 -5.52 2.53 20.70
N PHE A 240 -6.46 1.59 20.74
CA PHE A 240 -7.87 1.91 20.96
C PHE A 240 -8.55 0.69 21.59
N GLU A 241 -9.04 0.84 22.81
CA GLU A 241 -9.85 -0.18 23.52
C GLU A 241 -9.28 -1.62 23.47
N GLY A 242 -8.26 -1.89 24.29
CA GLY A 242 -7.67 -3.21 24.44
C GLY A 242 -6.59 -3.47 23.40
N THR A 243 -6.72 -4.55 22.61
CA THR A 243 -5.76 -4.91 21.54
C THR A 243 -6.09 -4.29 20.19
N ARG A 244 -7.22 -3.58 20.07
CA ARG A 244 -7.60 -2.88 18.84
C ARG A 244 -6.81 -1.57 18.69
N ARG A 245 -7.01 -0.93 17.54
CA ARG A 245 -6.35 0.29 17.09
C ARG A 245 -7.38 1.16 16.40
N ILE A 246 -7.19 2.48 16.39
CA ILE A 246 -8.18 3.39 15.80
C ILE A 246 -8.45 3.08 14.32
N GLY A 247 -7.42 2.67 13.56
CA GLY A 247 -7.56 2.28 12.17
C GLY A 247 -8.45 1.05 11.95
N HIS A 248 -8.51 0.10 12.90
CA HIS A 248 -9.46 -1.02 12.82
C HIS A 248 -10.91 -0.51 12.91
N VAL A 249 -11.19 0.39 13.84
CA VAL A 249 -12.56 0.92 14.04
C VAL A 249 -12.96 1.86 12.89
N ALA A 250 -12.01 2.59 12.31
CA ALA A 250 -12.23 3.33 11.07
C ALA A 250 -12.61 2.39 9.89
N LEU A 251 -11.91 1.26 9.75
CA LEU A 251 -12.25 0.23 8.76
C LEU A 251 -13.62 -0.40 9.04
N GLU A 252 -13.94 -0.76 10.30
CA GLU A 252 -15.26 -1.27 10.71
C GLU A 252 -16.37 -0.28 10.26
N ILE A 253 -16.27 1.00 10.64
CA ILE A 253 -17.28 2.03 10.32
C ILE A 253 -17.48 2.19 8.81
N LEU A 254 -16.40 2.38 8.05
CA LEU A 254 -16.50 2.61 6.60
C LEU A 254 -16.99 1.36 5.87
N ILE A 255 -16.51 0.18 6.26
CA ILE A 255 -16.91 -1.08 5.62
C ILE A 255 -18.38 -1.38 5.88
N ASP A 256 -18.86 -1.17 7.11
CA ASP A 256 -20.24 -1.45 7.47
C ASP A 256 -21.20 -0.48 6.75
N ARG A 257 -20.88 0.83 6.76
CA ARG A 257 -21.68 1.89 6.10
C ARG A 257 -21.71 1.81 4.57
N ALA A 258 -20.63 1.35 3.93
CA ALA A 258 -20.50 1.30 2.46
C ALA A 258 -21.54 0.46 1.69
N GLY A 259 -22.33 -0.39 2.37
CA GLY A 259 -23.34 -1.21 1.72
C GLY A 259 -22.74 -2.14 0.64
N GLN A 260 -23.17 -1.98 -0.61
CA GLN A 260 -22.69 -2.78 -1.75
C GLN A 260 -21.60 -2.10 -2.58
N GLU A 261 -21.48 -0.76 -2.52
CA GLU A 261 -20.48 0.00 -3.28
C GLU A 261 -19.93 1.16 -2.42
N PRO A 262 -18.64 1.14 -2.03
CA PRO A 262 -18.06 2.15 -1.12
C PRO A 262 -17.82 3.52 -1.77
N GLY A 263 -17.82 3.60 -3.10
CA GLY A 263 -17.24 4.73 -3.83
C GLY A 263 -15.71 4.70 -3.85
N GLU A 264 -15.11 5.40 -4.83
CA GLU A 264 -13.66 5.32 -5.08
C GLU A 264 -12.82 5.86 -3.92
N VAL A 265 -13.24 6.95 -3.28
CA VAL A 265 -12.50 7.58 -2.17
C VAL A 265 -12.35 6.61 -1.00
N TRP A 266 -13.46 6.00 -0.55
CA TRP A 266 -13.44 5.09 0.58
C TRP A 266 -12.75 3.77 0.23
N GLN A 267 -12.94 3.24 -0.98
CA GLN A 267 -12.18 2.07 -1.44
C GLN A 267 -10.67 2.34 -1.43
N ASN A 268 -10.24 3.49 -1.94
CA ASN A 268 -8.83 3.89 -1.95
C ASN A 268 -8.28 4.11 -0.53
N PHE A 269 -9.05 4.72 0.37
CA PHE A 269 -8.67 4.84 1.78
C PHE A 269 -8.48 3.46 2.45
N ILE A 270 -9.46 2.56 2.29
CA ILE A 270 -9.43 1.19 2.85
C ILE A 270 -8.19 0.43 2.33
N LEU A 271 -7.91 0.50 1.02
CA LEU A 271 -6.75 -0.13 0.41
C LEU A 271 -5.42 0.54 0.79
N ASN A 272 -5.37 1.85 0.98
CA ASN A 272 -4.19 2.56 1.47
C ASN A 272 -3.83 2.10 2.89
N LEU A 273 -4.83 2.06 3.77
CA LEU A 273 -4.70 1.68 5.17
C LEU A 273 -4.38 0.17 5.32
N ALA A 274 -5.33 -0.69 4.98
CA ALA A 274 -5.26 -2.13 5.22
C ALA A 274 -4.54 -2.93 4.13
N GLY A 275 -4.40 -2.39 2.91
CA GLY A 275 -3.95 -3.15 1.74
C GLY A 275 -5.06 -4.01 1.16
N ASP A 276 -4.77 -4.79 0.11
CA ASP A 276 -5.75 -5.68 -0.50
C ASP A 276 -6.00 -6.94 0.37
N PRO A 277 -7.24 -7.31 0.72
CA PRO A 277 -7.56 -8.54 1.47
C PRO A 277 -7.37 -9.85 0.67
N ARG A 278 -6.98 -9.76 -0.60
CA ARG A 278 -6.74 -10.89 -1.52
C ARG A 278 -5.26 -11.28 -1.53
N ILE A 279 -4.76 -11.54 -0.32
CA ILE A 279 -3.40 -11.96 0.00
C ILE A 279 -3.46 -13.13 1.00
N SER A 280 -2.38 -13.89 1.12
CA SER A 280 -2.29 -15.03 2.05
C SER A 280 -2.73 -14.66 3.47
N SER A 281 -3.50 -15.55 4.12
CA SER A 281 -3.95 -15.40 5.50
C SER A 281 -2.82 -15.38 6.55
N THR A 282 -1.60 -15.76 6.12
CA THR A 282 -0.35 -15.72 6.88
C THR A 282 0.47 -14.44 6.65
N ASN A 283 0.09 -13.57 5.71
CA ASN A 283 0.83 -12.33 5.43
C ASN A 283 0.70 -11.35 6.61
N GLU A 284 1.81 -10.76 7.04
CA GLU A 284 1.85 -9.84 8.20
C GLU A 284 0.80 -8.72 8.10
N ARG A 285 0.59 -8.14 6.91
CA ARG A 285 -0.42 -7.09 6.69
C ARG A 285 -1.85 -7.60 6.83
N PHE A 286 -2.12 -8.84 6.43
CA PHE A 286 -3.41 -9.49 6.64
C PHE A 286 -3.66 -9.80 8.11
N VAL A 287 -2.65 -10.30 8.83
CA VAL A 287 -2.72 -10.53 10.28
C VAL A 287 -2.90 -9.22 11.04
N GLU A 288 -2.20 -8.16 10.62
CA GLU A 288 -2.24 -6.84 11.26
C GLU A 288 -3.61 -6.17 11.08
N TRP A 289 -4.14 -6.08 9.86
CA TRP A 289 -5.29 -5.22 9.55
C TRP A 289 -6.60 -5.94 9.23
N TRP A 290 -6.54 -7.11 8.59
CA TRP A 290 -7.74 -7.80 8.09
C TRP A 290 -8.30 -8.80 9.09
N ARG A 291 -7.43 -9.63 9.69
CA ARG A 291 -7.82 -10.64 10.69
C ARG A 291 -8.66 -10.08 11.85
N PRO A 292 -8.41 -8.88 12.41
CA PRO A 292 -9.24 -8.32 13.48
C PRO A 292 -10.68 -7.97 13.09
N LEU A 293 -10.97 -7.75 11.79
CA LEU A 293 -12.27 -7.25 11.31
C LEU A 293 -13.35 -8.33 11.16
N GLY A 294 -12.93 -9.61 11.15
CA GLY A 294 -13.79 -10.77 10.93
C GLY A 294 -14.07 -11.08 9.45
N GLU A 295 -14.39 -12.34 9.15
CA GLU A 295 -14.50 -12.84 7.76
C GLU A 295 -15.63 -12.16 6.98
N GLU A 296 -16.73 -11.75 7.62
CA GLU A 296 -17.85 -11.05 6.96
C GLU A 296 -17.39 -9.75 6.26
N ARG A 297 -16.64 -8.90 6.97
CA ARG A 297 -16.10 -7.65 6.41
C ARG A 297 -15.06 -7.91 5.33
N ILE A 298 -14.22 -8.92 5.53
CA ILE A 298 -13.22 -9.35 4.54
C ILE A 298 -13.91 -9.79 3.23
N GLN A 299 -14.97 -10.59 3.32
CA GLN A 299 -15.74 -11.03 2.15
C GLN A 299 -16.49 -9.87 1.48
N LYS A 300 -17.04 -8.92 2.24
CA LYS A 300 -17.67 -7.70 1.71
C LYS A 300 -16.69 -6.90 0.84
N VAL A 301 -15.45 -6.68 1.32
CA VAL A 301 -14.41 -5.97 0.55
C VAL A 301 -13.95 -6.78 -0.66
N ARG A 302 -13.77 -8.11 -0.54
CA ARG A 302 -13.47 -8.99 -1.68
C ARG A 302 -14.55 -8.95 -2.77
N GLY A 303 -15.82 -8.82 -2.38
CA GLY A 303 -16.94 -8.63 -3.30
C GLY A 303 -16.85 -7.33 -4.11
N TRP A 304 -16.46 -6.20 -3.50
CA TRP A 304 -16.25 -4.95 -4.24
C TRP A 304 -15.09 -5.07 -5.24
N LEU A 305 -13.97 -5.66 -4.80
CA LEU A 305 -12.80 -5.89 -5.66
C LEU A 305 -13.07 -6.94 -6.76
N SER A 306 -14.12 -7.75 -6.62
CA SER A 306 -14.55 -8.70 -7.65
C SER A 306 -15.15 -8.02 -8.88
N LYS A 307 -15.86 -6.89 -8.69
CA LYS A 307 -16.32 -6.01 -9.78
C LYS A 307 -15.12 -5.46 -10.57
N GLU A 308 -14.09 -5.06 -9.84
CA GLU A 308 -12.87 -4.47 -10.39
C GLU A 308 -12.01 -5.50 -11.14
N ASP A 309 -11.80 -6.70 -10.58
CA ASP A 309 -11.12 -7.80 -11.29
C ASP A 309 -11.78 -8.14 -12.64
N LEU A 310 -13.11 -8.18 -12.67
CA LEU A 310 -13.85 -8.45 -13.90
C LEU A 310 -13.65 -7.31 -14.91
N ARG A 311 -13.72 -6.06 -14.47
CA ARG A 311 -13.45 -4.88 -15.32
C ARG A 311 -12.04 -4.93 -15.92
N LEU A 312 -11.04 -5.22 -15.10
CA LEU A 312 -9.63 -5.29 -15.50
C LEU A 312 -9.36 -6.48 -16.43
N PHE A 313 -9.96 -7.64 -16.17
CA PHE A 313 -9.89 -8.78 -17.07
C PHE A 313 -10.45 -8.41 -18.45
N LEU A 314 -11.68 -7.88 -18.49
CA LEU A 314 -12.34 -7.52 -19.75
C LEU A 314 -11.54 -6.49 -20.55
N GLN A 315 -11.02 -5.45 -19.89
CA GLN A 315 -10.15 -4.45 -20.53
C GLN A 315 -8.84 -5.06 -21.04
N ALA A 316 -8.22 -6.00 -20.31
CA ALA A 316 -7.02 -6.69 -20.78
C ALA A 316 -7.28 -7.56 -22.02
N VAL A 317 -8.46 -8.20 -22.12
CA VAL A 317 -8.86 -8.96 -23.32
C VAL A 317 -9.15 -8.03 -24.50
N GLU A 318 -9.87 -6.93 -24.28
CA GLU A 318 -10.20 -5.92 -25.30
C GLU A 318 -8.92 -5.30 -25.88
N GLN A 319 -8.03 -4.81 -25.02
CA GLN A 319 -6.78 -4.16 -25.39
C GLN A 319 -5.85 -5.11 -26.17
N TYR A 320 -5.70 -6.36 -25.73
CA TYR A 320 -4.90 -7.35 -26.47
C TYR A 320 -5.44 -7.56 -27.90
N GLY A 321 -6.76 -7.54 -28.09
CA GLY A 321 -7.38 -7.70 -29.40
C GLY A 321 -7.11 -6.54 -30.34
N LEU A 322 -7.08 -5.32 -29.81
CA LEU A 322 -6.70 -4.12 -30.56
C LEU A 322 -5.19 -4.12 -30.89
N GLU A 323 -4.33 -4.35 -29.88
CA GLU A 323 -2.86 -4.33 -30.03
C GLU A 323 -2.33 -5.43 -30.97
N THR A 324 -2.96 -6.60 -31.01
CA THR A 324 -2.55 -7.72 -31.88
C THR A 324 -3.27 -7.79 -33.23
N ALA A 325 -4.18 -6.84 -33.51
CA ALA A 325 -5.06 -6.84 -34.67
C ALA A 325 -5.83 -8.18 -34.89
N ASN A 326 -6.08 -8.93 -33.81
CA ASN A 326 -6.69 -10.27 -33.88
C ASN A 326 -8.21 -10.15 -34.09
N THR A 327 -8.62 -10.08 -35.35
CA THR A 327 -10.01 -9.91 -35.79
C THR A 327 -10.94 -11.02 -35.29
N GLU A 328 -10.46 -12.27 -35.16
CA GLU A 328 -11.25 -13.35 -34.58
C GLU A 328 -11.56 -13.11 -33.10
N MET A 329 -10.56 -12.67 -32.33
CA MET A 329 -10.78 -12.38 -30.91
C MET A 329 -11.64 -11.14 -30.70
N GLN A 330 -11.43 -10.07 -31.49
CA GLN A 330 -12.30 -8.88 -31.49
C GLN A 330 -13.76 -9.28 -31.75
N ARG A 331 -14.02 -10.17 -32.72
CA ARG A 331 -15.36 -10.71 -33.01
C ARG A 331 -15.96 -11.53 -31.86
N MET A 332 -15.15 -12.27 -31.10
CA MET A 332 -15.62 -13.13 -29.99
C MET A 332 -15.79 -12.39 -28.66
N PHE A 333 -15.13 -11.24 -28.48
CA PHE A 333 -15.12 -10.50 -27.22
C PHE A 333 -16.50 -10.01 -26.74
N PRO A 334 -17.39 -9.43 -27.58
CA PRO A 334 -18.69 -8.92 -27.12
C PRO A 334 -19.56 -9.97 -26.41
N ALA A 335 -19.61 -11.20 -26.94
CA ALA A 335 -20.37 -12.29 -26.33
C ALA A 335 -19.78 -12.73 -24.96
N ARG A 336 -18.44 -12.74 -24.85
CA ARG A 336 -17.74 -13.04 -23.58
C ARG A 336 -17.96 -11.95 -22.55
N LYS A 337 -17.82 -10.68 -22.94
CA LYS A 337 -18.10 -9.50 -22.12
C LYS A 337 -19.53 -9.54 -21.59
N ARG A 338 -20.52 -9.68 -22.46
CA ARG A 338 -21.94 -9.73 -22.10
C ARG A 338 -22.28 -10.89 -21.14
N PHE A 339 -21.68 -12.06 -21.34
CA PHE A 339 -21.85 -13.22 -20.47
C PHE A 339 -21.32 -12.96 -19.05
N LEU A 340 -20.06 -12.51 -18.92
CA LEU A 340 -19.43 -12.31 -17.61
C LEU A 340 -20.05 -11.11 -16.86
N GLU A 341 -20.33 -10.00 -17.56
CA GLU A 341 -21.10 -8.87 -17.00
C GLU A 341 -22.51 -9.28 -16.59
N GLY A 342 -23.14 -10.19 -17.32
CA GLY A 342 -24.45 -10.74 -16.99
C GLY A 342 -24.42 -11.56 -15.69
N LEU A 343 -23.42 -12.44 -15.51
CA LEU A 343 -23.21 -13.18 -14.26
C LEU A 343 -23.00 -12.24 -13.06
N PHE A 344 -22.30 -11.12 -13.27
CA PHE A 344 -22.14 -10.08 -12.25
C PHE A 344 -23.46 -9.37 -11.94
N LYS A 345 -24.23 -8.95 -12.96
CA LYS A 345 -25.54 -8.29 -12.81
C LYS A 345 -26.57 -9.17 -12.10
N LEU A 346 -26.54 -10.49 -12.34
CA LEU A 346 -27.36 -11.49 -11.65
C LEU A 346 -26.88 -11.78 -10.20
N LYS A 347 -25.81 -11.12 -9.71
CA LYS A 347 -25.21 -11.32 -8.38
C LYS A 347 -24.79 -12.76 -8.10
N LEU A 348 -24.44 -13.52 -9.15
CA LEU A 348 -23.99 -14.90 -9.03
C LEU A 348 -22.53 -14.98 -8.57
N ILE A 349 -21.68 -14.04 -8.99
CA ILE A 349 -20.26 -14.00 -8.64
C ILE A 349 -20.10 -13.60 -7.17
N ARG A 350 -19.57 -14.52 -6.35
CA ARG A 350 -19.27 -14.32 -4.93
C ARG A 350 -17.85 -13.82 -4.70
N ASN A 351 -16.90 -14.36 -5.46
CA ASN A 351 -15.49 -14.00 -5.38
C ASN A 351 -14.83 -14.19 -6.75
N THR A 352 -13.83 -13.37 -7.05
CA THR A 352 -12.98 -13.52 -8.23
C THR A 352 -11.55 -13.79 -7.85
N ARG A 353 -10.79 -14.25 -8.84
CA ARG A 353 -9.35 -14.13 -8.81
C ARG A 353 -8.80 -13.82 -10.20
N LEU A 354 -8.21 -12.65 -10.33
CA LEU A 354 -7.45 -12.27 -11.51
C LEU A 354 -6.02 -12.86 -11.48
N LEU A 355 -5.62 -13.44 -12.61
CA LEU A 355 -4.27 -13.97 -12.87
C LEU A 355 -3.72 -13.27 -14.13
N LEU A 356 -2.53 -12.69 -14.05
CA LEU A 356 -1.91 -11.94 -15.14
C LEU A 356 -0.50 -12.45 -15.45
N GLY A 357 -0.21 -12.68 -16.73
CA GLY A 357 1.16 -12.73 -17.25
C GLY A 357 1.82 -11.35 -17.24
N GLY A 358 3.14 -11.29 -17.35
CA GLY A 358 3.92 -10.05 -17.22
C GLY A 358 3.58 -8.95 -18.25
N LYS A 359 3.29 -9.29 -19.51
CA LYS A 359 2.82 -8.30 -20.50
C LYS A 359 1.39 -7.82 -20.20
N ALA A 360 0.48 -8.74 -19.84
CA ALA A 360 -0.88 -8.37 -19.43
C ALA A 360 -0.87 -7.48 -18.17
N GLN A 361 0.03 -7.76 -17.22
CA GLN A 361 0.29 -6.93 -16.04
C GLN A 361 0.80 -5.54 -16.43
N GLN A 362 1.69 -5.41 -17.42
CA GLN A 362 2.16 -4.11 -17.91
C GLN A 362 1.02 -3.30 -18.54
N SER A 363 0.16 -3.93 -19.35
CA SER A 363 -1.01 -3.27 -19.94
C SER A 363 -2.01 -2.82 -18.87
N VAL A 364 -2.33 -3.67 -17.89
CA VAL A 364 -3.19 -3.32 -16.74
C VAL A 364 -2.59 -2.19 -15.90
N LYS A 365 -1.27 -2.18 -15.66
CA LYS A 365 -0.56 -1.06 -15.01
C LYS A 365 -0.59 0.24 -15.81
N ARG A 366 -0.59 0.17 -17.15
CA ARG A 366 -0.72 1.37 -17.99
C ARG A 366 -2.12 1.96 -17.88
N ILE A 367 -3.15 1.13 -17.78
CA ILE A 367 -4.56 1.52 -17.67
C ILE A 367 -4.91 2.06 -16.26
N LEU A 368 -4.35 1.47 -15.21
CA LEU A 368 -4.59 1.85 -13.81
C LEU A 368 -3.63 2.91 -13.26
N GLY A 369 -2.61 3.30 -14.03
CA GLY A 369 -1.52 4.15 -13.55
C GLY A 369 -0.55 3.44 -12.61
N LYS A 370 0.38 4.21 -12.02
CA LYS A 370 1.46 3.67 -11.18
C LYS A 370 0.96 3.04 -9.86
N ASP A 371 -0.24 3.39 -9.41
CA ASP A 371 -0.81 3.04 -8.11
C ASP A 371 -1.71 1.78 -8.13
N VAL A 372 -1.28 0.71 -8.81
CA VAL A 372 -1.98 -0.58 -8.78
C VAL A 372 -1.90 -1.22 -7.40
N LYS A 373 -2.88 -0.89 -6.55
CA LYS A 373 -3.07 -1.43 -5.19
C LYS A 373 -3.78 -2.79 -5.19
N THR A 374 -4.33 -3.22 -6.33
CA THR A 374 -5.01 -4.50 -6.48
C THR A 374 -4.02 -5.67 -6.57
N SER A 375 -4.24 -6.69 -5.74
CA SER A 375 -3.52 -7.96 -5.74
C SER A 375 -4.04 -8.88 -6.83
N PHE A 376 -3.14 -9.45 -7.62
CA PHE A 376 -3.42 -10.49 -8.60
C PHE A 376 -2.33 -11.56 -8.57
N ALA A 377 -2.68 -12.78 -9.00
CA ALA A 377 -1.71 -13.85 -9.13
C ALA A 377 -0.88 -13.69 -10.41
N ARG A 378 0.38 -14.11 -10.36
CA ARG A 378 1.28 -14.06 -11.51
C ARG A 378 1.17 -15.33 -12.33
N MET A 379 1.27 -15.19 -13.66
CA MET A 379 1.45 -16.33 -14.57
C MET A 379 2.83 -16.32 -15.21
N ASP A 380 3.42 -17.50 -15.34
CA ASP A 380 4.80 -17.70 -15.81
C ASP A 380 4.88 -18.41 -17.18
N GLY A 381 6.11 -18.46 -17.71
CA GLY A 381 6.44 -19.14 -18.97
C GLY A 381 5.56 -18.72 -20.16
N PRO A 382 4.91 -19.66 -20.86
CA PRO A 382 4.16 -19.40 -22.09
C PRO A 382 2.81 -18.69 -21.88
N MET A 383 2.50 -18.22 -20.67
CA MET A 383 1.31 -17.38 -20.38
C MET A 383 1.64 -15.90 -20.15
N ASN A 384 2.87 -15.47 -20.46
CA ASN A 384 3.34 -14.11 -20.16
C ASN A 384 2.47 -13.00 -20.79
N ASP A 385 1.75 -13.26 -21.87
CA ASP A 385 0.84 -12.34 -22.55
C ASP A 385 -0.65 -12.60 -22.29
N LYS A 386 -0.99 -13.56 -21.42
CA LYS A 386 -2.36 -13.93 -21.10
C LYS A 386 -2.84 -13.25 -19.81
N ALA A 387 -4.14 -12.94 -19.78
CA ALA A 387 -4.92 -12.82 -18.56
C ALA A 387 -5.82 -14.06 -18.40
N VAL A 388 -6.07 -14.49 -17.16
CA VAL A 388 -7.06 -15.50 -16.78
C VAL A 388 -7.83 -14.99 -15.55
N ILE A 389 -9.12 -15.27 -15.49
CA ILE A 389 -9.97 -14.99 -14.32
C ILE A 389 -10.64 -16.28 -13.85
N TYR A 390 -10.56 -16.55 -12.56
CA TYR A 390 -11.39 -17.54 -11.87
C TYR A 390 -12.59 -16.83 -11.24
N LEU A 391 -13.78 -17.43 -11.37
CA LEU A 391 -15.02 -16.97 -10.77
C LEU A 391 -15.60 -18.05 -9.86
N ASP A 392 -15.88 -17.69 -8.62
CA ASP A 392 -16.73 -18.45 -7.71
C ASP A 392 -18.17 -17.96 -7.89
N CYS A 393 -19.04 -18.79 -8.45
CA CYS A 393 -20.47 -18.48 -8.63
C CYS A 393 -21.36 -19.19 -7.60
N GLY A 394 -20.76 -19.74 -6.52
CA GLY A 394 -21.44 -20.47 -5.46
C GLY A 394 -21.90 -21.87 -5.83
N ASP A 395 -22.80 -21.96 -6.81
CA ASP A 395 -23.38 -23.22 -7.30
C ASP A 395 -22.54 -23.88 -8.41
N PHE A 396 -21.63 -23.10 -9.00
CA PHE A 396 -20.66 -23.53 -10.01
C PHE A 396 -19.45 -22.59 -9.98
N HIS A 397 -18.37 -22.97 -10.66
CA HIS A 397 -17.13 -22.19 -10.76
C HIS A 397 -16.66 -22.15 -12.20
N LEU A 398 -16.07 -21.01 -12.59
CA LEU A 398 -15.55 -20.79 -13.94
C LEU A 398 -14.05 -20.49 -13.92
N VAL A 399 -13.33 -20.91 -14.96
CA VAL A 399 -11.99 -20.40 -15.28
C VAL A 399 -11.99 -19.97 -16.75
N GLU A 400 -11.74 -18.70 -17.00
CA GLU A 400 -11.88 -18.03 -18.29
C GLU A 400 -10.59 -17.28 -18.64
N GLY A 401 -10.16 -17.30 -19.90
CA GLY A 401 -8.83 -16.78 -20.28
C GLY A 401 -8.82 -15.99 -21.58
N SER A 402 -8.03 -14.91 -21.59
CA SER A 402 -7.91 -13.90 -22.65
C SER A 402 -7.94 -14.43 -24.09
N HIS A 403 -6.89 -15.12 -24.54
CA HIS A 403 -6.79 -15.65 -25.91
C HIS A 403 -6.25 -17.09 -25.90
N SER A 404 -6.64 -17.88 -26.90
CA SER A 404 -6.27 -19.30 -27.05
C SER A 404 -6.37 -20.07 -25.73
N PHE A 405 -7.53 -19.95 -25.09
CA PHE A 405 -7.88 -20.54 -23.81
C PHE A 405 -9.35 -21.00 -23.86
N LYS A 406 -9.72 -22.04 -23.11
CA LYS A 406 -11.10 -22.55 -23.05
C LYS A 406 -11.80 -22.00 -21.81
N ILE A 407 -13.10 -21.76 -21.88
CA ILE A 407 -13.89 -21.61 -20.65
C ILE A 407 -14.00 -22.98 -19.97
N TRP A 408 -13.60 -23.07 -18.71
CA TRP A 408 -13.81 -24.25 -17.88
C TRP A 408 -15.00 -24.03 -16.96
N VAL A 409 -15.80 -25.08 -16.77
CA VAL A 409 -16.98 -25.08 -15.90
C VAL A 409 -16.90 -26.25 -14.94
N TYR A 410 -17.02 -25.98 -13.63
CA TYR A 410 -16.99 -26.96 -12.55
C TYR A 410 -18.23 -26.79 -11.66
N LEU A 411 -18.76 -27.87 -11.10
CA LEU A 411 -19.91 -27.83 -10.18
C LEU A 411 -19.50 -27.69 -8.70
N ALA A 412 -18.20 -27.63 -8.43
CA ALA A 412 -17.62 -27.39 -7.11
C ALA A 412 -16.24 -26.73 -7.26
N ALA A 413 -15.68 -26.19 -6.18
CA ALA A 413 -14.41 -25.48 -6.22
C ALA A 413 -13.28 -26.43 -6.71
N PRO A 414 -12.51 -26.08 -7.76
CA PRO A 414 -11.55 -26.99 -8.40
C PRO A 414 -10.20 -27.10 -7.66
N GLY A 415 -10.27 -27.19 -6.33
CA GLY A 415 -9.14 -27.22 -5.40
C GLY A 415 -8.87 -25.86 -4.74
N GLU A 416 -8.23 -25.91 -3.58
CA GLU A 416 -7.92 -24.71 -2.77
C GLU A 416 -7.00 -23.73 -3.51
N ALA A 417 -6.12 -24.23 -4.39
CA ALA A 417 -5.14 -23.43 -5.10
C ALA A 417 -5.73 -22.21 -5.83
N LEU A 418 -6.94 -22.30 -6.41
CA LEU A 418 -7.61 -21.14 -7.02
C LEU A 418 -8.48 -20.36 -6.04
N ARG A 419 -9.12 -21.06 -5.08
CA ARG A 419 -10.04 -20.49 -4.09
C ARG A 419 -9.35 -19.60 -3.06
N THR A 420 -8.10 -19.89 -2.70
CA THR A 420 -7.41 -19.26 -1.57
C THR A 420 -6.13 -18.54 -2.00
N TYR A 421 -5.75 -17.48 -1.27
CA TYR A 421 -4.71 -16.52 -1.69
C TYR A 421 -3.28 -16.93 -1.30
N GLU A 422 -3.09 -18.12 -0.74
CA GLU A 422 -1.82 -18.69 -0.28
C GLU A 422 -0.85 -18.98 -1.44
N ARG A 423 -1.34 -19.52 -2.57
CA ARG A 423 -0.55 -19.74 -3.79
C ARG A 423 -0.74 -18.58 -4.75
N ASN A 424 0.30 -17.80 -5.06
CA ASN A 424 0.19 -16.61 -5.93
C ASN A 424 0.87 -16.68 -7.31
N THR A 425 1.32 -17.88 -7.75
CA THR A 425 1.96 -18.10 -9.05
C THR A 425 1.41 -19.36 -9.73
N PHE A 426 1.04 -19.27 -11.02
CA PHE A 426 0.40 -20.35 -11.78
C PHE A 426 0.96 -20.47 -13.20
N SER A 427 1.21 -21.69 -13.64
CA SER A 427 1.60 -21.99 -15.03
C SER A 427 0.40 -22.36 -15.89
N HIS A 428 0.59 -22.45 -17.21
CA HIS A 428 -0.40 -23.04 -18.12
C HIS A 428 -0.79 -24.46 -17.71
N TYR A 429 0.21 -25.26 -17.34
CA TYR A 429 0.00 -26.65 -16.91
C TYR A 429 -0.86 -26.72 -15.65
N ASP A 430 -0.70 -25.78 -14.71
CA ASP A 430 -1.55 -25.72 -13.52
C ASP A 430 -3.02 -25.54 -13.89
N LEU A 431 -3.32 -24.55 -14.73
CA LEU A 431 -4.70 -24.18 -15.06
C LEU A 431 -5.39 -25.18 -15.99
N THR A 432 -4.66 -25.82 -16.90
CA THR A 432 -5.24 -26.74 -17.90
C THR A 432 -5.10 -28.22 -17.58
N THR A 433 -4.23 -28.59 -16.64
CA THR A 433 -3.95 -30.00 -16.30
C THR A 433 -4.06 -30.26 -14.80
N THR A 434 -3.33 -29.52 -13.96
CA THR A 434 -3.31 -29.76 -12.51
C THR A 434 -4.68 -29.51 -11.88
N VAL A 435 -5.29 -28.35 -12.13
CA VAL A 435 -6.59 -27.96 -11.56
C VAL A 435 -7.72 -28.93 -11.96
N PRO A 436 -7.91 -29.27 -13.26
CA PRO A 436 -8.84 -30.35 -13.66
C PRO A 436 -8.53 -31.71 -13.01
N GLY A 437 -7.25 -32.07 -12.91
CA GLY A 437 -6.81 -33.32 -12.29
C GLY A 437 -7.07 -33.38 -10.79
N THR A 438 -6.93 -32.25 -10.08
CA THR A 438 -7.28 -32.10 -8.67
C THR A 438 -8.78 -32.16 -8.46
N TYR A 439 -9.58 -31.45 -9.27
CA TYR A 439 -11.05 -31.54 -9.20
C TYR A 439 -11.54 -32.99 -9.36
N LYS A 440 -11.02 -33.74 -10.35
CA LYS A 440 -11.37 -35.16 -10.56
C LYS A 440 -10.99 -36.07 -9.37
N LYS A 441 -9.97 -35.72 -8.59
CA LYS A 441 -9.58 -36.44 -7.36
C LYS A 441 -10.47 -36.06 -6.16
N LEU A 442 -10.79 -34.78 -6.02
CA LEU A 442 -11.64 -34.26 -4.93
C LEU A 442 -13.09 -34.71 -5.06
N TYR A 443 -13.61 -34.75 -6.29
CA TYR A 443 -15.00 -35.09 -6.60
C TYR A 443 -15.09 -36.17 -7.71
N PRO A 444 -14.75 -37.44 -7.41
CA PRO A 444 -14.85 -38.53 -8.39
C PRO A 444 -16.27 -38.67 -8.94
N GLY A 445 -16.41 -38.58 -10.26
CA GLY A 445 -17.70 -38.70 -10.95
C GLY A 445 -18.53 -37.42 -11.03
N LEU A 446 -18.13 -36.31 -10.37
CA LEU A 446 -18.83 -35.03 -10.50
C LEU A 446 -18.50 -34.38 -11.87
N PRO A 447 -19.50 -33.95 -12.67
CA PRO A 447 -19.24 -33.36 -13.97
C PRO A 447 -18.40 -32.07 -13.91
N TYR A 448 -17.54 -31.92 -14.92
CA TYR A 448 -16.87 -30.67 -15.30
C TYR A 448 -16.57 -30.72 -16.80
N ASN A 449 -16.39 -29.57 -17.45
CA ASN A 449 -16.08 -29.54 -18.87
C ASN A 449 -15.27 -28.30 -19.28
N SER A 450 -14.71 -28.33 -20.49
CA SER A 450 -14.02 -27.19 -21.11
C SER A 450 -14.56 -26.92 -22.51
N PHE A 451 -14.89 -25.67 -22.81
CA PHE A 451 -15.45 -25.28 -24.11
C PHE A 451 -14.56 -24.25 -24.81
N VAL A 452 -14.30 -24.48 -26.09
CA VAL A 452 -13.68 -23.49 -26.98
C VAL A 452 -14.74 -22.45 -27.35
N HIS A 453 -14.38 -21.17 -27.40
CA HIS A 453 -15.29 -20.03 -27.66
C HIS A 453 -15.84 -19.94 -29.10
N ILE A 454 -16.27 -21.05 -29.68
CA ILE A 454 -16.89 -21.12 -31.01
C ILE A 454 -18.13 -20.19 -31.04
N PRO A 455 -18.19 -19.19 -31.94
CA PRO A 455 -19.25 -18.18 -31.97
C PRO A 455 -20.66 -18.77 -31.94
N HIS A 456 -21.52 -18.20 -31.08
CA HIS A 456 -22.90 -18.63 -30.85
C HIS A 456 -23.10 -20.11 -30.47
N VAL A 457 -22.06 -20.85 -30.07
CA VAL A 457 -22.15 -22.28 -29.69
C VAL A 457 -21.65 -22.51 -28.25
N TRP A 458 -20.60 -21.83 -27.82
CA TRP A 458 -19.98 -22.09 -26.52
C TRP A 458 -20.89 -21.75 -25.33
N GLN A 459 -21.62 -20.64 -25.39
CA GLN A 459 -22.56 -20.22 -24.35
C GLN A 459 -23.66 -21.26 -24.13
N ASN A 460 -24.24 -21.79 -25.21
CA ASN A 460 -25.23 -22.87 -25.12
C ASN A 460 -24.67 -24.09 -24.37
N LYS A 461 -23.44 -24.52 -24.69
CA LYS A 461 -22.81 -25.66 -23.99
C LYS A 461 -22.64 -25.43 -22.49
N VAL A 462 -22.36 -24.19 -22.08
CA VAL A 462 -22.34 -23.80 -20.65
C VAL A 462 -23.75 -23.87 -20.05
N PHE A 463 -24.76 -23.28 -20.70
CA PHE A 463 -26.14 -23.31 -20.23
C PHE A 463 -26.70 -24.73 -20.12
N THR A 464 -26.47 -25.58 -21.13
CA THR A 464 -26.87 -26.99 -21.12
C THR A 464 -26.23 -27.74 -19.96
N LEU A 465 -24.91 -27.66 -19.78
CA LEU A 465 -24.20 -28.34 -18.69
C LEU A 465 -24.74 -27.94 -17.31
N LEU A 466 -25.04 -26.65 -17.10
CA LEU A 466 -25.57 -26.16 -15.83
C LEU A 466 -27.04 -26.60 -15.63
N ALA A 467 -27.88 -26.50 -16.66
CA ALA A 467 -29.28 -26.92 -16.63
C ALA A 467 -29.43 -28.44 -16.40
N GLU A 468 -28.62 -29.27 -17.06
CA GLU A 468 -28.56 -30.73 -16.87
C GLU A 468 -28.24 -31.13 -15.41
N ASN A 469 -27.51 -30.28 -14.69
CA ASN A 469 -27.13 -30.47 -13.30
C ASN A 469 -28.06 -29.72 -12.31
N GLY A 470 -29.17 -29.16 -12.80
CA GLY A 470 -30.21 -28.50 -11.99
C GLY A 470 -29.85 -27.07 -11.55
N ILE A 471 -28.97 -26.39 -12.27
CA ILE A 471 -28.63 -24.99 -12.05
C ILE A 471 -29.34 -24.14 -13.11
N ALA A 472 -30.33 -23.37 -12.68
CA ALA A 472 -31.06 -22.43 -13.54
C ALA A 472 -30.27 -21.11 -13.71
N LEU A 473 -30.29 -20.55 -14.92
CA LEU A 473 -29.74 -19.24 -15.24
C LEU A 473 -30.75 -18.42 -16.03
N ASP A 474 -30.80 -17.11 -15.78
CA ASP A 474 -31.49 -16.16 -16.65
C ASP A 474 -30.64 -15.90 -17.91
N ILE A 475 -30.90 -16.69 -18.96
CA ILE A 475 -30.13 -16.66 -20.21
C ILE A 475 -30.30 -15.32 -20.95
N GLU A 476 -31.43 -14.63 -20.80
CA GLU A 476 -31.68 -13.33 -21.45
C GLU A 476 -30.72 -12.26 -20.92
N GLN A 477 -30.44 -12.27 -19.61
CA GLN A 477 -29.47 -11.36 -19.00
C GLN A 477 -28.00 -11.68 -19.33
N LEU A 478 -27.72 -12.88 -19.85
CA LEU A 478 -26.37 -13.35 -20.21
C LEU A 478 -26.03 -13.19 -21.71
N LEU A 479 -27.00 -12.84 -22.54
CA LEU A 479 -26.87 -12.72 -24.00
C LEU A 479 -27.16 -11.30 -24.50
N SER A 480 -26.79 -11.03 -25.77
CA SER A 480 -27.32 -9.89 -26.51
C SER A 480 -28.75 -10.22 -27.00
N PRO A 481 -29.60 -9.22 -27.34
CA PRO A 481 -30.92 -9.48 -27.93
C PRO A 481 -30.87 -10.24 -29.28
N GLU A 482 -29.73 -10.22 -29.97
CA GLU A 482 -29.50 -10.99 -31.20
C GLU A 482 -29.09 -12.43 -30.90
N ASP A 483 -28.13 -12.62 -29.99
CA ASP A 483 -27.69 -13.94 -29.54
C ASP A 483 -28.81 -14.69 -28.83
N TYR A 484 -29.66 -14.01 -28.05
CA TYR A 484 -30.81 -14.60 -27.39
C TYR A 484 -31.85 -15.13 -28.40
N ARG A 485 -32.19 -14.34 -29.41
CA ARG A 485 -33.06 -14.79 -30.51
C ARG A 485 -32.46 -15.97 -31.27
N ARG A 486 -31.14 -15.97 -31.49
CA ARG A 486 -30.41 -17.08 -32.15
C ARG A 486 -30.33 -18.33 -31.26
N GLN A 487 -30.15 -18.18 -29.95
CA GLN A 487 -30.19 -19.27 -28.98
C GLN A 487 -31.57 -19.93 -29.01
N LEU A 488 -32.64 -19.13 -28.89
CA LEU A 488 -34.01 -19.62 -28.90
C LEU A 488 -34.35 -20.35 -30.22
N SER A 489 -33.98 -19.78 -31.38
CA SER A 489 -34.31 -20.38 -32.67
C SER A 489 -33.49 -21.63 -33.04
N LYS A 490 -32.25 -21.75 -32.55
CA LYS A 490 -31.34 -22.84 -32.92
C LYS A 490 -31.27 -23.97 -31.88
N PHE A 491 -31.46 -23.65 -30.60
CA PHE A 491 -31.23 -24.56 -29.48
C PHE A 491 -32.34 -24.56 -28.44
N GLY A 492 -33.23 -23.55 -28.44
CA GLY A 492 -34.22 -23.33 -27.41
C GLY A 492 -33.60 -22.89 -26.07
N ILE A 493 -34.41 -23.00 -25.01
CA ILE A 493 -33.98 -22.82 -23.62
C ILE A 493 -33.71 -24.21 -23.04
N PRO A 494 -32.50 -24.52 -22.53
CA PRO A 494 -32.21 -25.79 -21.89
C PRO A 494 -33.17 -26.08 -20.73
N ALA A 495 -33.80 -27.26 -20.74
CA ALA A 495 -34.68 -27.69 -19.66
C ALA A 495 -33.84 -27.98 -18.40
N VAL A 496 -34.15 -27.28 -17.31
CA VAL A 496 -33.45 -27.46 -16.03
C VAL A 496 -33.88 -28.79 -15.40
N ASN A 497 -32.91 -29.64 -15.08
CA ASN A 497 -33.14 -30.91 -14.41
C ASN A 497 -33.74 -30.68 -13.02
N ALA A 498 -34.95 -31.20 -12.78
CA ALA A 498 -35.65 -31.07 -11.51
C ALA A 498 -34.90 -31.72 -10.32
N LYS A 499 -33.96 -32.64 -10.59
CA LYS A 499 -33.05 -33.20 -9.58
C LYS A 499 -31.68 -32.55 -9.72
N ARG A 500 -31.41 -31.56 -8.87
CA ARG A 500 -30.09 -30.92 -8.78
C ARG A 500 -29.01 -31.93 -8.41
N THR A 501 -27.87 -31.88 -9.12
CA THR A 501 -26.72 -32.74 -8.84
C THR A 501 -26.17 -32.43 -7.45
N LEU A 502 -26.10 -33.46 -6.60
CA LEU A 502 -25.55 -33.34 -5.25
C LEU A 502 -24.02 -33.23 -5.33
N VAL A 503 -23.47 -32.14 -4.80
CA VAL A 503 -22.02 -31.95 -4.65
C VAL A 503 -21.58 -32.67 -3.37
N PRO A 504 -20.75 -33.73 -3.45
CA PRO A 504 -20.25 -34.40 -2.26
C PRO A 504 -19.18 -33.53 -1.58
N ALA A 505 -18.95 -33.79 -0.28
CA ALA A 505 -17.80 -33.20 0.40
C ALA A 505 -16.48 -33.62 -0.29
N PRO A 506 -15.48 -32.74 -0.40
CA PRO A 506 -14.23 -33.05 -1.08
C PRO A 506 -13.51 -34.24 -0.40
N ALA A 507 -13.05 -35.19 -1.21
CA ALA A 507 -12.18 -36.25 -0.74
C ALA A 507 -10.92 -35.62 -0.09
N LYS A 508 -10.54 -36.08 1.11
CA LYS A 508 -9.44 -35.50 1.89
C LYS A 508 -8.16 -35.44 1.06
N GLU A 509 -7.69 -34.22 0.79
CA GLU A 509 -6.42 -33.99 0.09
C GLU A 509 -5.28 -34.56 0.94
N GLY A 510 -4.54 -35.53 0.38
CA GLY A 510 -3.53 -36.29 1.11
C GLY A 510 -2.32 -35.43 1.45
N ALA A 511 -2.33 -34.79 2.63
CA ALA A 511 -1.25 -33.96 3.13
C ALA A 511 0.05 -34.77 3.36
N LYS A 512 0.87 -34.91 2.33
CA LYS A 512 2.30 -35.26 2.44
C LYS A 512 3.16 -34.01 2.31
N VAL A 513 3.06 -33.12 3.30
CA VAL A 513 4.17 -32.21 3.64
C VAL A 513 5.05 -32.95 4.64
N GLY A 514 6.31 -33.18 4.26
CA GLY A 514 7.25 -33.96 5.07
C GLY A 514 7.74 -33.20 6.30
N THR A 515 6.99 -33.24 7.39
CA THR A 515 7.47 -32.75 8.69
C THR A 515 8.12 -33.90 9.47
N ARG A 516 9.45 -33.94 9.48
CA ARG A 516 10.25 -34.91 10.23
C ARG A 516 10.19 -34.60 11.72
N ALA A 517 9.23 -35.16 12.44
CA ALA A 517 9.15 -35.07 13.89
C ALA A 517 10.23 -35.95 14.56
N PRO A 518 10.82 -35.53 15.69
CA PRO A 518 11.86 -36.30 16.37
C PRO A 518 11.27 -37.46 17.17
N THR A 519 11.85 -38.65 17.05
CA THR A 519 11.44 -39.84 17.82
C THR A 519 11.92 -39.71 19.27
N ALA A 520 11.02 -39.37 20.19
CA ALA A 520 11.27 -39.54 21.62
C ALA A 520 11.17 -41.04 21.97
N ALA A 521 12.18 -41.55 22.68
CA ALA A 521 12.23 -42.97 23.05
C ALA A 521 11.31 -43.27 24.23
N GLN A 522 10.55 -44.37 24.14
CA GLN A 522 10.05 -45.09 25.31
C GLN A 522 10.32 -46.60 25.15
N GLN A 523 10.95 -47.14 26.19
CA GLN A 523 11.02 -48.57 26.51
C GLN A 523 9.59 -49.07 26.80
N GLY A 524 9.21 -50.34 26.65
CA GLY A 524 9.95 -51.56 26.32
C GLY A 524 9.54 -52.70 27.25
N THR A 525 9.03 -53.81 26.70
CA THR A 525 8.78 -55.12 27.34
C THR A 525 8.46 -56.13 26.22
N GLU A 526 9.27 -57.17 26.01
CA GLU A 526 9.06 -58.57 26.45
C GLU A 526 7.89 -59.31 25.73
N ARG A 527 8.01 -60.57 25.27
CA ARG A 527 9.14 -61.52 25.10
C ARG A 527 8.68 -62.73 24.23
N ALA A 528 9.62 -63.65 23.95
CA ALA A 528 9.44 -64.99 23.35
C ALA A 528 9.03 -65.05 21.85
N ALA A 529 9.39 -66.05 21.05
CA ALA A 529 10.46 -67.07 21.01
C ALA A 529 10.22 -67.87 19.70
N ALA A 530 11.25 -68.34 19.00
CA ALA A 530 11.12 -69.14 17.77
C ALA A 530 10.81 -70.63 18.07
N PRO A 531 10.42 -71.47 17.09
CA PRO A 531 11.43 -72.06 16.18
C PRO A 531 11.01 -72.36 14.71
N MET A 532 12.03 -72.56 13.87
CA MET A 532 12.04 -73.25 12.54
C MET A 532 12.08 -74.80 12.75
N PRO A 533 12.04 -75.75 11.75
CA PRO A 533 12.58 -75.65 10.36
C PRO A 533 11.97 -76.55 9.23
N ARG A 534 12.66 -76.60 8.05
CA ARG A 534 12.59 -77.59 6.92
C ARG A 534 11.35 -77.52 6.00
N ASN A 535 11.33 -77.83 4.69
CA ASN A 535 12.29 -78.21 3.62
C ASN A 535 11.56 -78.05 2.24
N ALA A 536 12.11 -78.09 1.01
CA ALA A 536 13.47 -78.16 0.43
C ALA A 536 13.42 -77.82 -1.11
N ASP A 537 14.52 -78.09 -1.81
CA ASP A 537 14.70 -78.38 -3.25
C ASP A 537 14.86 -77.27 -4.34
N VAL A 538 15.66 -77.67 -5.34
CA VAL A 538 16.63 -76.96 -6.19
C VAL A 538 16.66 -77.77 -7.51
N PRO A 539 16.78 -77.21 -8.75
CA PRO A 539 18.10 -76.75 -9.24
C PRO A 539 18.18 -75.66 -10.33
N THR A 540 19.37 -75.04 -10.37
CA THR A 540 19.92 -74.22 -11.46
C THR A 540 20.40 -75.09 -12.65
N PRO A 541 20.66 -74.52 -13.84
CA PRO A 541 22.06 -74.17 -14.17
C PRO A 541 22.23 -72.85 -14.96
N ALA A 542 23.49 -72.43 -15.16
CA ALA A 542 23.88 -71.12 -15.68
C ALA A 542 24.99 -71.20 -16.77
N ARG A 543 25.24 -70.08 -17.48
CA ARG A 543 26.52 -69.64 -18.11
C ARG A 543 26.36 -68.17 -18.57
N ARG A 544 27.15 -67.18 -18.08
CA ARG A 544 28.56 -66.81 -18.38
C ARG A 544 28.72 -65.97 -19.67
N SER A 545 29.60 -64.94 -19.78
CA SER A 545 30.39 -64.10 -18.85
C SER A 545 31.27 -63.10 -19.65
N ALA A 546 31.63 -61.94 -19.09
CA ALA A 546 32.81 -61.05 -19.38
C ALA A 546 32.47 -59.60 -18.92
N ASP A 547 33.08 -58.97 -17.90
CA ASP A 547 34.48 -58.45 -17.74
C ASP A 547 34.59 -57.00 -18.33
N VAL A 548 35.17 -55.94 -17.71
CA VAL A 548 36.09 -55.73 -16.56
C VAL A 548 35.79 -54.41 -15.80
N GLU A 549 36.34 -54.30 -14.58
CA GLU A 549 36.66 -53.14 -13.69
C GLU A 549 37.27 -51.88 -14.39
N SER A 550 37.60 -50.70 -13.80
CA SER A 550 37.62 -50.14 -12.42
C SER A 550 37.78 -48.58 -12.40
N VAL A 551 37.40 -47.95 -11.27
CA VAL A 551 38.09 -46.84 -10.53
C VAL A 551 38.51 -45.49 -11.21
N ALA A 552 37.76 -44.44 -10.85
CA ALA A 552 38.14 -43.12 -10.29
C ALA A 552 39.00 -42.03 -10.99
N ALA A 553 38.63 -40.79 -10.60
CA ALA A 553 39.44 -39.58 -10.36
C ALA A 553 39.65 -38.51 -11.46
N ASN A 554 39.24 -37.28 -11.11
CA ASN A 554 39.83 -35.94 -11.36
C ASN A 554 40.48 -35.58 -12.71
N GLY A 555 40.14 -34.38 -13.21
CA GLY A 555 41.04 -33.61 -14.09
C GLY A 555 40.33 -32.56 -14.94
N ALA A 556 40.68 -31.29 -14.76
CA ALA A 556 40.28 -30.20 -15.65
C ALA A 556 41.50 -29.63 -16.41
N MET A 557 41.22 -28.82 -17.43
CA MET A 557 42.12 -27.93 -18.21
C MET A 557 42.87 -28.46 -19.46
N ARG A 558 42.36 -27.97 -20.61
CA ARG A 558 43.04 -27.10 -21.61
C ARG A 558 43.99 -27.69 -22.68
N SER A 559 43.86 -27.05 -23.88
CA SER A 559 44.83 -26.95 -24.99
C SER A 559 44.97 -28.21 -25.88
N SER A 560 45.16 -28.15 -27.21
CA SER A 560 45.24 -27.00 -28.17
C SER A 560 45.33 -27.50 -29.63
N THR A 561 44.56 -26.88 -30.57
CA THR A 561 44.92 -26.42 -31.95
C THR A 561 45.57 -27.44 -32.97
N ILE A 562 45.41 -27.48 -34.31
CA ILE A 562 45.47 -26.48 -35.42
C ILE A 562 44.86 -27.02 -36.77
N ALA A 563 44.17 -26.15 -37.52
CA ALA A 563 43.96 -26.05 -39.02
C ALA A 563 43.48 -27.27 -39.89
N SER A 564 42.96 -27.11 -41.12
CA SER A 564 42.91 -25.94 -42.03
C SER A 564 41.61 -25.79 -42.84
N GLU A 565 41.12 -24.54 -42.88
CA GLU A 565 40.73 -23.74 -44.05
C GLU A 565 39.91 -24.34 -45.23
N ARG A 566 38.75 -23.73 -45.52
CA ARG A 566 38.61 -22.63 -46.53
C ARG A 566 37.15 -22.17 -46.66
N ASN A 567 36.90 -20.87 -46.48
CA ASN A 567 35.92 -20.10 -47.27
C ASN A 567 36.08 -18.60 -47.03
N ASN A 568 35.97 -17.80 -48.09
CA ASN A 568 36.18 -16.35 -48.08
C ASN A 568 35.04 -15.60 -47.38
N PRO A 569 35.32 -14.41 -46.78
CA PRO A 569 34.28 -13.53 -46.26
C PRO A 569 33.61 -12.72 -47.39
N VAL A 570 32.28 -12.60 -47.31
CA VAL A 570 31.49 -11.57 -48.01
C VAL A 570 30.90 -10.67 -46.92
N PRO A 571 31.03 -9.33 -47.00
CA PRO A 571 30.66 -8.45 -45.91
C PRO A 571 29.14 -8.35 -45.75
N GLN A 572 28.61 -8.77 -44.60
CA GLN A 572 27.25 -8.40 -44.21
C GLN A 572 27.26 -6.97 -43.68
N GLN A 573 26.70 -6.05 -44.46
CA GLN A 573 26.33 -4.71 -43.97
C GLN A 573 25.30 -4.86 -42.85
N THR A 574 25.72 -4.57 -41.61
CA THR A 574 24.79 -4.30 -40.51
C THR A 574 24.01 -3.02 -40.83
N LYS A 575 22.75 -3.15 -41.22
CA LYS A 575 21.84 -2.01 -41.30
C LYS A 575 21.72 -1.38 -39.91
N LEU A 576 22.22 -0.15 -39.75
CA LEU A 576 21.93 0.65 -38.57
C LEU A 576 20.40 0.81 -38.42
N PRO A 577 19.86 0.82 -37.19
CA PRO A 577 18.46 1.13 -36.97
C PRO A 577 18.15 2.56 -37.43
N PRO A 578 17.00 2.81 -38.09
CA PRO A 578 16.64 4.14 -38.55
C PRO A 578 16.21 5.01 -37.36
N PHE A 579 17.11 5.88 -36.90
CA PHE A 579 16.78 6.91 -35.92
C PHE A 579 16.02 8.07 -36.57
N SER A 580 15.05 8.61 -35.84
CA SER A 580 14.39 9.87 -36.16
C SER A 580 15.33 11.06 -35.97
N SER A 581 14.99 12.21 -36.57
CA SER A 581 15.69 13.49 -36.38
C SER A 581 15.79 13.89 -34.91
N LEU A 582 14.73 13.68 -34.13
CA LEU A 582 14.69 13.93 -32.68
C LEU A 582 15.69 13.05 -31.91
N GLN A 583 15.77 11.76 -32.26
CA GLN A 583 16.71 10.81 -31.63
C GLN A 583 18.17 11.15 -31.96
N LEU A 584 18.47 11.49 -33.21
CA LEU A 584 19.82 11.90 -33.61
C LEU A 584 20.24 13.23 -32.97
N ALA A 585 19.32 14.20 -32.86
CA ALA A 585 19.57 15.45 -32.17
C ALA A 585 19.90 15.23 -30.68
N ALA A 586 19.14 14.38 -29.99
CA ALA A 586 19.38 14.05 -28.59
C ALA A 586 20.74 13.36 -28.37
N LEU A 587 21.10 12.39 -29.22
CA LEU A 587 22.39 11.69 -29.11
C LEU A 587 23.58 12.63 -29.38
N ARG A 588 23.52 13.46 -30.43
CA ARG A 588 24.57 14.46 -30.76
C ARG A 588 24.68 15.57 -29.70
N TYR A 589 23.58 15.93 -29.06
CA TYR A 589 23.61 16.87 -27.93
C TYR A 589 24.29 16.25 -26.70
N LEU A 590 24.00 14.99 -26.39
CA LEU A 590 24.64 14.25 -25.28
C LEU A 590 26.15 13.96 -25.51
N GLU A 591 26.58 13.84 -26.76
CA GLU A 591 28.00 13.74 -27.14
C GLU A 591 28.78 15.02 -26.83
N THR A 592 28.16 16.18 -27.11
CA THR A 592 28.79 17.50 -26.93
C THR A 592 28.58 18.07 -25.52
N HIS A 593 27.54 17.64 -24.81
CA HIS A 593 27.16 18.09 -23.47
C HIS A 593 26.90 16.89 -22.54
N PRO A 594 27.93 16.10 -22.19
CA PRO A 594 27.79 14.96 -21.28
C PRO A 594 27.36 15.42 -19.88
N ARG A 595 26.52 14.62 -19.22
CA ARG A 595 25.88 14.93 -17.92
C ARG A 595 24.98 16.18 -17.99
N CYS A 596 24.16 16.30 -19.04
CA CYS A 596 23.17 17.38 -19.11
C CYS A 596 21.87 17.01 -18.36
N GLY A 597 21.29 17.98 -17.66
CA GLY A 597 19.99 17.81 -17.02
C GLY A 597 18.87 17.64 -18.05
N PHE A 598 17.83 16.87 -17.71
CA PHE A 598 16.71 16.55 -18.61
C PHE A 598 16.08 17.78 -19.31
N TYR A 599 15.94 18.91 -18.61
CA TYR A 599 15.36 20.13 -19.17
C TYR A 599 16.28 20.85 -20.17
N ALA A 600 17.61 20.77 -20.00
CA ALA A 600 18.56 21.30 -20.98
C ALA A 600 18.57 20.47 -22.27
N LEU A 601 18.49 19.13 -22.12
CA LEU A 601 18.32 18.22 -23.25
C LEU A 601 17.00 18.45 -23.99
N LEU A 602 15.90 18.67 -23.24
CA LEU A 602 14.57 18.98 -23.80
C LEU A 602 14.57 20.29 -24.59
N ASP A 603 15.16 21.35 -24.05
CA ASP A 603 15.28 22.66 -24.71
C ASP A 603 16.07 22.54 -26.03
N ALA A 604 17.21 21.85 -26.00
CA ALA A 604 18.07 21.63 -27.15
C ALA A 604 17.44 20.84 -28.30
N VAL A 605 16.41 20.01 -28.02
CA VAL A 605 15.72 19.19 -29.04
C VAL A 605 14.27 19.63 -29.31
N SER A 606 13.85 20.76 -28.74
CA SER A 606 12.50 21.32 -28.87
C SER A 606 12.13 21.59 -30.34
N ASN A 607 13.04 22.20 -31.09
CA ASN A 607 12.91 22.52 -32.52
C ASN A 607 12.79 21.29 -33.43
N GLN A 608 13.04 20.08 -32.90
CA GLN A 608 12.94 18.80 -33.60
C GLN A 608 11.67 18.04 -33.18
N GLY A 609 10.69 18.75 -32.60
CA GLY A 609 9.44 18.19 -32.08
C GLY A 609 9.54 17.66 -30.66
N GLY A 610 10.62 17.98 -29.93
CA GLY A 610 10.83 17.57 -28.55
C GLY A 610 9.83 18.19 -27.58
N ASN A 611 9.10 17.34 -26.87
CA ASN A 611 8.27 17.71 -25.71
C ASN A 611 8.56 16.77 -24.54
N VAL A 612 8.13 17.14 -23.34
CA VAL A 612 8.42 16.40 -22.09
C VAL A 612 8.08 14.91 -22.23
N LEU A 613 6.93 14.58 -22.83
CA LEU A 613 6.45 13.21 -22.93
C LEU A 613 7.26 12.39 -23.95
N ASN A 614 7.49 12.93 -25.16
CA ASN A 614 8.20 12.18 -26.20
C ASN A 614 9.71 12.10 -25.97
N VAL A 615 10.37 13.13 -25.43
CA VAL A 615 11.80 13.09 -25.08
C VAL A 615 12.04 12.11 -23.94
N LYS A 616 11.19 12.13 -22.90
CA LYS A 616 11.29 11.17 -21.79
C LYS A 616 11.02 9.73 -22.26
N THR A 617 9.94 9.50 -23.01
CA THR A 617 9.64 8.18 -23.58
C THR A 617 10.76 7.70 -24.49
N MET A 618 11.35 8.59 -25.29
CA MET A 618 12.47 8.28 -26.18
C MET A 618 13.71 7.81 -25.41
N LEU A 619 14.12 8.52 -24.36
CA LEU A 619 15.29 8.20 -23.53
C LEU A 619 15.06 6.91 -22.71
N GLU A 620 13.88 6.77 -22.10
CA GLU A 620 13.51 5.62 -21.27
C GLU A 620 13.15 4.36 -22.07
N SER A 621 13.00 4.44 -23.41
CA SER A 621 12.74 3.28 -24.28
C SER A 621 13.67 3.19 -25.48
N SER A 622 13.40 3.93 -26.56
CA SER A 622 14.07 3.79 -27.86
C SER A 622 15.58 4.07 -27.85
N LEU A 623 16.05 4.91 -26.92
CA LEU A 623 17.46 5.23 -26.71
C LEU A 623 18.03 4.60 -25.44
N SER A 624 17.27 3.80 -24.68
CA SER A 624 17.67 3.34 -23.34
C SER A 624 18.92 2.45 -23.28
N GLN A 625 19.36 1.92 -24.42
CA GLN A 625 20.64 1.20 -24.57
C GLN A 625 21.82 2.12 -24.94
N TYR A 626 21.55 3.33 -25.46
CA TYR A 626 22.53 4.30 -25.94
C TYR A 626 22.75 5.49 -24.99
N VAL A 627 21.86 5.69 -24.02
CA VAL A 627 21.96 6.72 -22.98
C VAL A 627 21.82 6.11 -21.59
N GLN A 628 22.31 6.80 -20.57
CA GLN A 628 22.22 6.42 -19.16
C GLN A 628 22.11 7.68 -18.27
N GLN A 629 21.69 7.51 -17.02
CA GLN A 629 21.70 8.58 -16.02
C GLN A 629 22.84 8.38 -15.00
N ASP A 630 23.45 9.47 -14.54
CA ASP A 630 24.35 9.46 -13.39
C ASP A 630 23.61 9.50 -12.04
N GLU A 631 24.35 9.43 -10.92
CA GLU A 631 23.78 9.39 -9.57
C GLU A 631 23.02 10.68 -9.20
N GLU A 632 23.36 11.79 -9.88
CA GLU A 632 22.68 13.08 -9.79
C GLU A 632 21.48 13.22 -10.74
N GLY A 633 21.21 12.22 -11.58
CA GLY A 633 20.06 12.16 -12.50
C GLY A 633 20.25 12.87 -13.84
N ASN A 634 21.47 13.28 -14.18
CA ASN A 634 21.80 13.88 -15.48
C ASN A 634 22.02 12.81 -16.54
N TRP A 635 21.73 13.13 -17.79
CA TRP A 635 21.87 12.22 -18.92
C TRP A 635 23.25 12.31 -19.55
N LEU A 636 23.79 11.15 -19.93
CA LEU A 636 25.01 10.99 -20.70
C LEU A 636 24.86 9.80 -21.66
N LEU A 637 25.78 9.68 -22.62
CA LEU A 637 25.84 8.50 -23.48
C LEU A 637 26.24 7.26 -22.66
N SER A 638 25.77 6.10 -23.11
CA SER A 638 26.32 4.80 -22.72
C SER A 638 27.49 4.43 -23.62
N ILE A 639 28.28 3.42 -23.24
CA ILE A 639 29.34 2.84 -24.08
C ILE A 639 28.81 2.44 -25.47
N HIS A 640 27.54 2.02 -25.58
CA HIS A 640 26.94 1.65 -26.86
C HIS A 640 26.51 2.88 -27.66
N GLY A 641 26.15 3.99 -27.00
CA GLY A 641 25.85 5.28 -27.64
C GLY A 641 27.10 5.94 -28.22
N GLU A 642 28.21 5.92 -27.48
CA GLU A 642 29.53 6.38 -27.95
C GLU A 642 30.00 5.57 -29.17
N GLN A 643 29.86 4.24 -29.11
CA GLN A 643 30.20 3.36 -30.24
C GLN A 643 29.33 3.63 -31.48
N LEU A 644 28.02 3.82 -31.29
CA LEU A 644 27.08 4.15 -32.37
C LEU A 644 27.42 5.49 -33.05
N LEU A 645 27.70 6.55 -32.28
CA LEU A 645 28.08 7.84 -32.86
C LEU A 645 29.45 7.78 -33.55
N ALA A 646 30.40 7.03 -33.00
CA ALA A 646 31.68 6.77 -33.65
C ALA A 646 31.57 5.92 -34.93
N GLU A 647 30.51 5.13 -35.11
CA GLU A 647 30.20 4.45 -36.38
C GLU A 647 29.49 5.38 -37.37
N LEU A 648 28.55 6.21 -36.90
CA LEU A 648 27.88 7.23 -37.72
C LEU A 648 28.89 8.25 -38.28
N ALA A 649 29.79 8.77 -37.46
CA ALA A 649 30.85 9.70 -37.86
C ALA A 649 31.88 9.08 -38.83
N ARG A 650 32.00 7.73 -38.87
CA ARG A 650 32.82 7.01 -39.87
C ARG A 650 32.07 6.72 -41.18
N SER A 651 30.78 7.04 -41.25
CA SER A 651 29.93 6.79 -42.42
C SER A 651 29.41 8.06 -43.12
N GLU A 652 29.63 9.26 -42.55
CA GLU A 652 29.39 10.53 -43.22
C GLU A 652 30.60 10.95 -44.08
N PRO A 653 30.44 11.25 -45.39
CA PRO A 653 31.51 11.80 -46.20
C PRO A 653 31.81 13.26 -45.83
N SER A 654 33.08 13.60 -45.75
CA SER A 654 33.55 14.98 -45.54
C SER A 654 33.15 15.87 -46.71
N ASP A 655 32.26 16.82 -46.47
CA ASP A 655 32.21 18.06 -47.24
C ASP A 655 32.11 19.26 -46.30
N ALA A 656 33.03 20.20 -46.44
CA ALA A 656 33.12 21.40 -45.63
C ALA A 656 32.63 22.60 -46.43
N SER A 657 31.87 23.50 -45.81
CA SER A 657 32.23 24.93 -45.65
C SER A 657 31.01 25.84 -45.39
N GLN A 658 31.31 27.05 -44.89
CA GLN A 658 30.49 28.26 -44.92
C GLN A 658 29.32 28.40 -43.92
N SER A 659 29.68 29.00 -42.78
CA SER A 659 29.38 30.42 -42.48
C SER A 659 28.72 30.66 -41.11
N VAL A 660 29.57 31.10 -40.18
CA VAL A 660 29.16 31.88 -39.02
C VAL A 660 29.17 33.35 -39.44
N PRO A 661 28.19 34.14 -39.01
CA PRO A 661 28.49 35.49 -38.54
C PRO A 661 28.16 35.63 -37.05
N SER A 662 29.17 36.00 -36.28
CA SER A 662 29.02 36.47 -34.90
C SER A 662 28.50 37.90 -34.92
N ALA A 663 27.52 38.20 -34.07
CA ALA A 663 27.23 39.58 -33.66
C ALA A 663 26.59 39.60 -32.27
N ALA A 664 27.44 39.67 -31.24
CA ALA A 664 26.99 40.28 -30.00
C ALA A 664 26.82 41.79 -30.26
N ASN A 665 25.60 42.34 -30.15
CA ASN A 665 25.44 43.68 -29.64
C ASN A 665 24.01 44.05 -29.22
N MET A 666 23.97 44.60 -28.00
CA MET A 666 23.20 45.79 -27.61
C MET A 666 21.68 45.75 -27.40
N ASN A 667 21.38 46.23 -26.19
CA ASN A 667 20.32 47.14 -25.80
C ASN A 667 18.96 46.57 -25.37
N ALA A 668 18.79 46.68 -24.05
CA ALA A 668 17.59 47.20 -23.42
C ALA A 668 16.72 48.02 -24.37
N ASN A 669 15.50 47.55 -24.60
CA ASN A 669 14.42 48.37 -25.06
C ASN A 669 13.16 48.00 -24.27
N GLU A 670 12.61 48.97 -23.55
CA GLU A 670 11.36 48.82 -22.82
C GLU A 670 10.20 48.79 -23.82
N ASN A 671 9.85 47.62 -24.32
CA ASN A 671 8.58 47.40 -25.02
C ASN A 671 7.60 46.66 -24.12
N ALA A 672 6.35 47.15 -24.09
CA ALA A 672 5.28 46.70 -23.22
C ALA A 672 4.67 45.35 -23.68
N GLY A 673 5.48 44.30 -23.71
CA GLY A 673 5.01 42.93 -23.94
C GLY A 673 4.12 42.44 -22.78
N SER A 674 3.01 41.78 -23.13
CA SER A 674 2.06 41.12 -22.20
C SER A 674 2.79 40.36 -21.08
N ARG A 675 2.22 40.34 -19.87
CA ARG A 675 2.82 39.56 -18.76
C ARG A 675 2.81 38.07 -19.07
N VAL A 676 1.81 37.62 -19.83
CA VAL A 676 1.67 36.23 -20.30
C VAL A 676 2.81 35.82 -21.24
N ALA A 677 3.26 36.72 -22.13
CA ALA A 677 4.35 36.46 -23.07
C ALA A 677 5.74 36.30 -22.42
N ARG A 678 5.86 36.58 -21.11
CA ARG A 678 7.08 36.42 -20.31
C ARG A 678 7.00 35.25 -19.31
N LEU A 679 5.98 34.39 -19.44
CA LEU A 679 5.83 33.21 -18.59
C LEU A 679 6.62 32.03 -19.13
N GLU A 680 7.37 31.38 -18.24
CA GLU A 680 7.98 30.08 -18.48
C GLU A 680 6.94 29.05 -18.97
N PRO A 681 7.29 28.09 -19.86
CA PRO A 681 6.33 27.17 -20.47
C PRO A 681 5.44 26.43 -19.48
N PHE A 682 5.98 26.06 -18.32
CA PHE A 682 5.22 25.42 -17.24
C PHE A 682 4.22 26.38 -16.56
N ALA A 683 4.61 27.63 -16.31
CA ALA A 683 3.71 28.64 -15.76
C ALA A 683 2.59 28.97 -16.76
N LEU A 684 2.89 29.04 -18.06
CA LEU A 684 1.89 29.20 -19.11
C LEU A 684 0.92 28.01 -19.20
N ALA A 685 1.41 26.77 -19.02
CA ALA A 685 0.54 25.58 -18.96
C ALA A 685 -0.40 25.58 -17.75
N VAL A 686 0.09 25.97 -16.57
CA VAL A 686 -0.73 26.16 -15.36
C VAL A 686 -1.76 27.28 -15.56
N LEU A 687 -1.37 28.39 -16.22
CA LEU A 687 -2.28 29.49 -16.53
C LEU A 687 -3.41 29.04 -17.47
N ARG A 688 -3.08 28.34 -18.57
CA ARG A 688 -4.06 27.78 -19.52
C ARG A 688 -5.04 26.82 -18.84
N TYR A 689 -4.56 25.99 -17.91
CA TYR A 689 -5.43 25.08 -17.16
C TYR A 689 -6.55 25.84 -16.42
N PHE A 690 -6.20 26.87 -15.64
CA PHE A 690 -7.18 27.64 -14.86
C PHE A 690 -7.99 28.64 -15.70
N ALA A 691 -7.56 28.95 -16.92
CA ALA A 691 -8.37 29.68 -17.89
C ALA A 691 -9.51 28.81 -18.43
N ALA A 692 -9.24 27.53 -18.69
CA ALA A 692 -10.25 26.56 -19.13
C ALA A 692 -11.13 26.02 -17.97
N ASN A 693 -10.61 26.00 -16.75
CA ASN A 693 -11.25 25.41 -15.56
C ASN A 693 -11.24 26.40 -14.36
N PRO A 694 -12.02 27.50 -14.40
CA PRO A 694 -12.07 28.46 -13.31
C PRO A 694 -12.77 27.89 -12.07
N GLY A 695 -12.17 28.10 -10.90
CA GLY A 695 -12.67 27.58 -9.61
C GLY A 695 -12.08 26.22 -9.22
N ASP A 696 -11.24 25.62 -10.06
CA ASP A 696 -10.57 24.36 -9.75
C ASP A 696 -9.50 24.50 -8.67
N LYS A 697 -9.31 23.45 -7.87
CA LYS A 697 -8.23 23.38 -6.87
C LYS A 697 -6.92 22.93 -7.50
N VAL A 698 -5.80 23.35 -6.91
CA VAL A 698 -4.42 23.03 -7.33
C VAL A 698 -4.20 21.53 -7.64
N ARG A 699 -4.83 20.63 -6.90
CA ARG A 699 -4.72 19.17 -7.11
C ARG A 699 -5.26 18.69 -8.47
N TYR A 700 -6.26 19.36 -9.04
CA TYR A 700 -6.84 18.97 -10.33
C TYR A 700 -5.91 19.37 -11.48
N ALA A 701 -5.40 20.61 -11.44
CA ALA A 701 -4.33 21.06 -12.32
C ALA A 701 -3.09 20.16 -12.22
N ALA A 702 -2.67 19.78 -11.00
CA ALA A 702 -1.54 18.89 -10.77
C ALA A 702 -1.74 17.50 -11.40
N ASN A 703 -2.93 16.92 -11.28
CA ASN A 703 -3.28 15.64 -11.89
C ASN A 703 -3.29 15.72 -13.43
N VAL A 704 -3.87 16.77 -14.01
CA VAL A 704 -3.99 16.93 -15.48
C VAL A 704 -2.66 17.32 -16.14
N LEU A 705 -1.79 18.03 -15.42
CA LEU A 705 -0.44 18.38 -15.86
C LEU A 705 0.62 17.33 -15.48
N GLU A 706 0.22 16.22 -14.84
CA GLU A 706 1.08 15.12 -14.35
C GLU A 706 2.28 15.57 -13.48
N VAL A 707 2.08 16.57 -12.62
CA VAL A 707 3.11 17.16 -11.75
C VAL A 707 2.73 17.14 -10.27
N ASP A 708 3.71 17.29 -9.37
CA ASP A 708 3.45 17.50 -7.94
C ASP A 708 2.68 18.82 -7.72
N ALA A 709 1.64 18.80 -6.89
CA ALA A 709 0.86 19.97 -6.52
C ALA A 709 1.70 21.09 -5.88
N ARG A 710 2.89 20.79 -5.34
CA ARG A 710 3.88 21.79 -4.91
C ARG A 710 4.41 22.63 -6.07
N LEU A 711 4.62 22.05 -7.25
CA LEU A 711 5.10 22.79 -8.43
C LEU A 711 4.01 23.73 -8.98
N VAL A 712 2.75 23.26 -9.00
CA VAL A 712 1.61 24.12 -9.38
C VAL A 712 1.42 25.25 -8.36
N ASN A 713 1.53 24.98 -7.06
CA ASN A 713 1.55 26.03 -6.03
C ASN A 713 2.73 27.00 -6.23
N GLN A 714 3.93 26.51 -6.55
CA GLN A 714 5.10 27.35 -6.80
C GLN A 714 4.91 28.26 -8.02
N ALA A 715 4.20 27.79 -9.06
CA ALA A 715 3.78 28.63 -10.18
C ALA A 715 2.75 29.69 -9.76
N LEU A 716 1.70 29.29 -9.03
CA LEU A 716 0.60 30.16 -8.57
C LEU A 716 1.06 31.27 -7.61
N TYR A 717 1.94 30.95 -6.67
CA TYR A 717 2.49 31.92 -5.71
C TYR A 717 3.79 32.60 -6.18
N GLY A 718 4.34 32.18 -7.34
CA GLY A 718 5.51 32.75 -7.99
C GLY A 718 5.14 33.52 -9.27
N PRO A 719 5.47 33.00 -10.48
CA PRO A 719 5.28 33.71 -11.75
C PRO A 719 3.82 34.09 -12.07
N LEU A 720 2.82 33.35 -11.56
CA LEU A 720 1.39 33.65 -11.77
C LEU A 720 0.77 34.49 -10.64
N LYS A 721 1.56 34.96 -9.68
CA LYS A 721 1.06 35.74 -8.53
C LYS A 721 0.46 37.06 -9.00
N GLY A 722 -0.85 37.24 -8.77
CA GLY A 722 -1.60 38.41 -9.24
C GLY A 722 -2.04 38.32 -10.70
N ILE A 723 -1.73 37.23 -11.40
CA ILE A 723 -2.33 36.84 -12.69
C ILE A 723 -3.55 35.95 -12.40
N CYS A 724 -3.39 34.99 -11.50
CA CYS A 724 -4.47 34.17 -10.92
C CYS A 724 -4.85 34.65 -9.51
N THR A 725 -6.09 34.38 -9.12
CA THR A 725 -6.68 34.65 -7.80
C THR A 725 -7.37 33.41 -7.25
N GLN A 726 -7.36 33.27 -5.91
CA GLN A 726 -8.00 32.17 -5.20
C GLN A 726 -9.34 32.62 -4.58
N ASP A 727 -10.35 31.75 -4.59
CA ASP A 727 -11.65 31.95 -3.97
C ASP A 727 -11.74 31.41 -2.53
N ASP A 728 -12.85 31.71 -1.84
CA ASP A 728 -13.12 31.28 -0.46
C ASP A 728 -13.23 29.75 -0.27
N LYS A 729 -13.26 28.97 -1.37
CA LYS A 729 -13.29 27.50 -1.39
C LYS A 729 -11.95 26.88 -1.81
N TYR A 730 -10.90 27.69 -1.92
CA TYR A 730 -9.55 27.36 -2.38
C TYR A 730 -9.43 27.03 -3.89
N GLY A 731 -10.46 27.34 -4.69
CA GLY A 731 -10.45 27.27 -6.14
C GLY A 731 -9.68 28.43 -6.77
N TRP A 732 -9.07 28.24 -7.94
CA TRP A 732 -8.27 29.24 -8.64
C TRP A 732 -8.88 29.63 -9.99
N GLN A 733 -8.78 30.91 -10.32
CA GLN A 733 -9.25 31.48 -11.58
C GLN A 733 -8.37 32.66 -12.00
N LEU A 734 -8.38 33.01 -13.29
CA LEU A 734 -7.64 34.16 -13.82
C LEU A 734 -8.32 35.48 -13.43
N THR A 735 -7.52 36.53 -13.28
CA THR A 735 -8.05 37.90 -13.26
C THR A 735 -8.61 38.27 -14.64
N GLY A 736 -9.63 39.14 -14.69
CA GLY A 736 -10.19 39.62 -15.96
C GLY A 736 -9.21 40.46 -16.82
N ALA A 737 -8.03 40.82 -16.31
CA ALA A 737 -6.93 41.34 -17.12
C ALA A 737 -6.13 40.18 -17.76
N ALA A 738 -5.70 39.21 -16.94
CA ALA A 738 -4.97 38.03 -17.39
C ALA A 738 -5.71 37.20 -18.44
N GLN A 739 -7.03 37.05 -18.33
CA GLN A 739 -7.85 36.34 -19.31
C GLN A 739 -7.72 36.96 -20.71
N ARG A 740 -7.84 38.30 -20.81
CA ARG A 740 -7.71 39.04 -22.07
C ARG A 740 -6.26 39.06 -22.59
N GLU A 741 -5.27 39.11 -21.70
CA GLU A 741 -3.85 38.99 -22.07
C GLU A 741 -3.51 37.60 -22.64
N LEU A 742 -4.14 36.54 -22.13
CA LEU A 742 -3.97 35.17 -22.65
C LEU A 742 -4.69 34.97 -23.99
N GLU A 743 -5.92 35.46 -24.12
CA GLU A 743 -6.68 35.40 -25.38
C GLU A 743 -5.98 36.14 -26.53
N ALA A 744 -5.37 37.30 -26.26
CA ALA A 744 -4.57 38.02 -27.25
C ALA A 744 -3.30 37.24 -27.65
N PHE A 745 -2.57 36.69 -26.66
CA PHE A 745 -1.37 35.86 -26.91
C PHE A 745 -1.68 34.59 -27.73
N GLU A 746 -2.86 33.99 -27.53
CA GLU A 746 -3.31 32.82 -28.30
C GLU A 746 -3.91 33.15 -29.67
N ALA A 747 -4.19 34.43 -29.96
CA ALA A 747 -4.53 34.90 -31.29
C ALA A 747 -3.27 35.16 -32.13
N GLU A 748 -2.27 35.86 -31.57
CA GLU A 748 -0.98 36.12 -32.23
C GLU A 748 -0.25 34.82 -32.62
N GLY A 749 -0.37 33.76 -31.82
CA GLY A 749 0.20 32.45 -32.09
C GLY A 749 -0.54 31.58 -33.12
N ARG A 750 -1.56 32.09 -33.81
CA ARG A 750 -2.29 31.36 -34.90
C ARG A 750 -2.09 31.95 -36.29
N GLU A 751 -1.41 33.10 -36.40
CA GLU A 751 -1.06 33.74 -37.68
C GLU A 751 0.41 33.51 -38.09
N GLN A 752 1.13 32.66 -37.35
CA GLN A 752 2.48 32.14 -37.65
C GLN A 752 2.41 30.64 -37.96
#